data_AF-A0A2W6AFL2-F1
#
_entry.id   AF-A0A2W6AFL2-F1
#
_cell.length_a   1.000
_cell.length_b   1.000
_cell.length_c   1.000
_cell.angle_alpha   90.00
_cell.angle_beta   90.00
_cell.angle_gamma   90.00
#
_symmetry.space_group_name_H-M   'P 1'
#
loop_
_entity.id
_entity.type
_entity.pdbx_description
1 polymer ?
#
loop_
_entity_poly.entity_id
_entity_poly.type
_entity_poly.pdbx_seq_one_letter_code
_entity_poly.pdbx_strand_id
1 'polypeptide(L)'
;MKSTPDSSSQKSTLRRDLLLGLGLLLGGLLAWTLAYQISRPLYIDIGGPYDAPYLVNYLEQQGGGDSGQATYRWADGYSAIHFPAIGIAPAHVQVQLSAPQKHGLVVQVHVNGVATERITVGDTSSGYSLSVPANLLQAGGDGAGAGDLVLFLQADVAPRPGDNRPVAFQADFARLTFDGSFVIPAPEQLLWLTISLLLLYALLHRLTGWRGATAGAALFILASAALLALARLALTIYTARLAAMLLLAHLALWLCVWLARLGYRRAGVQASAALWRILALLFVAGFVLKLGGLFHPFSFVVDEQFHIAKIMQLAHGDFWQFYFSPELSQSVMPEGDWKTRLLIPYSPFFYMVSAGLAQLPVALNLALYTIATLLDASRVYLVAFIALRFGWSERAAWLAAALATFTPASFLLQQWGNYPTSFSLWLTLLFTALLVAAWPRLDRRALLWLTLLLAVTFVSYTVTAVMLGITLLAFIALGWLLEQRRPTVSNAALGVVAERTAPAAYPALGSPYRKLLLVTIGATLLAMLTFYGQYIVILVRDTIPNMLNTVGSSGSLKPVTQSWPDYIFVSGATLWNYQLWSTYLLGLVGLGRLLRNREGNGDEGVINHAPTENGLVGAQFIAPSPRPASPPNHMGEGDEGVIYHAPTENGLVGAQFIAPSPRPNTTPALNPATARALLLAFTLTGLLFFIANYYVDMAMKQYWWALSAMALTGGWLLDRLWRRLGQRTGAIIVALTLALFAVSSLWLWVYRLLLHNR
;
A
#
# COMPACT_ATOMS: atom_id res chain seq x y z
N MET A 1 33.69 1.83 27.97
CA MET A 1 32.72 1.15 28.86
C MET A 1 31.38 1.86 28.72
N LYS A 2 30.34 1.23 28.12
CA LYS A 2 28.97 1.76 28.16
C LYS A 2 28.47 1.55 29.58
N SER A 3 28.12 2.61 30.30
CA SER A 3 27.46 2.50 31.61
C SER A 3 26.23 1.61 31.44
N THR A 4 26.18 0.51 32.18
CA THR A 4 24.98 -0.30 32.29
C THR A 4 23.87 0.61 32.80
N PRO A 5 22.76 0.77 32.07
CA PRO A 5 21.67 1.62 32.50
C PRO A 5 21.21 1.18 33.90
N ASP A 6 21.06 2.14 34.79
CA ASP A 6 20.67 1.90 36.18
C ASP A 6 19.38 1.06 36.21
N SER A 7 19.46 -0.13 36.83
CA SER A 7 18.37 -1.10 36.92
C SER A 7 17.11 -0.51 37.56
N SER A 8 17.26 0.56 38.35
CA SER A 8 16.15 1.32 38.95
C SER A 8 15.26 1.99 37.89
N SER A 9 15.84 2.55 36.83
CA SER A 9 15.14 3.28 35.76
C SER A 9 14.36 2.34 34.83
N GLN A 10 14.81 1.10 34.67
CA GLN A 10 14.09 0.10 33.87
C GLN A 10 12.86 -0.44 34.62
N LYS A 11 12.95 -0.65 35.93
CA LYS A 11 11.82 -1.11 36.74
C LYS A 11 10.69 -0.07 36.81
N SER A 12 11.03 1.21 36.94
CA SER A 12 10.04 2.29 37.01
C SER A 12 9.27 2.48 35.71
N THR A 13 9.94 2.35 34.56
CA THR A 13 9.30 2.43 33.24
C THR A 13 8.35 1.26 33.00
N LEU A 14 8.79 0.02 33.29
CA LEU A 14 7.93 -1.16 33.15
C LEU A 14 6.66 -1.07 34.01
N ARG A 15 6.78 -0.65 35.28
CA ARG A 15 5.62 -0.51 36.18
C ARG A 15 4.62 0.51 35.65
N ARG A 16 5.09 1.66 35.16
CA ARG A 16 4.22 2.69 34.58
C ARG A 16 3.48 2.17 33.35
N ASP A 17 4.18 1.50 32.45
CA ASP A 17 3.60 1.01 31.20
C ASP A 17 2.56 -0.11 31.48
N LEU A 18 2.80 -0.96 32.49
CA LEU A 18 1.82 -1.94 32.96
C LEU A 18 0.56 -1.29 33.54
N LEU A 19 0.70 -0.27 34.41
CA LEU A 19 -0.45 0.43 34.99
C LEU A 19 -1.27 1.17 33.93
N LEU A 20 -0.62 1.81 32.96
CA LEU A 20 -1.29 2.46 31.84
C LEU A 20 -2.01 1.44 30.95
N GLY A 21 -1.36 0.32 30.64
CA GLY A 21 -1.95 -0.77 29.88
C GLY A 21 -3.18 -1.37 30.58
N LEU A 22 -3.10 -1.61 31.88
CA LEU A 22 -4.23 -2.09 32.69
C LEU A 22 -5.37 -1.06 32.72
N GLY A 23 -5.05 0.22 32.90
CA GLY A 23 -6.04 1.30 32.87
C GLY A 23 -6.78 1.41 31.53
N LEU A 24 -6.05 1.29 30.40
CA LEU A 24 -6.64 1.26 29.07
C LEU A 24 -7.52 0.01 28.86
N LEU A 25 -7.08 -1.16 29.33
CA LEU A 25 -7.86 -2.39 29.22
C LEU A 25 -9.17 -2.30 30.00
N LEU A 26 -9.11 -1.91 31.28
CA LEU A 26 -10.29 -1.76 32.13
C LEU A 26 -11.22 -0.66 31.59
N GLY A 27 -10.65 0.47 31.16
CA GLY A 27 -11.41 1.55 30.51
C GLY A 27 -12.07 1.11 29.21
N GLY A 28 -11.40 0.30 28.40
CA GLY A 28 -11.93 -0.30 27.18
C GLY A 28 -13.12 -1.22 27.44
N LEU A 29 -12.96 -2.18 28.36
CA LEU A 29 -14.03 -3.10 28.74
C LEU A 29 -15.26 -2.36 29.29
N LEU A 30 -15.04 -1.33 30.12
CA LEU A 30 -16.13 -0.49 30.62
C LEU A 30 -16.82 0.27 29.49
N ALA A 31 -16.06 0.93 28.62
CA ALA A 31 -16.60 1.71 27.51
C ALA A 31 -17.41 0.83 26.52
N TRP A 32 -16.90 -0.36 26.18
CA TRP A 32 -17.62 -1.30 25.32
C TRP A 32 -18.88 -1.84 26.01
N THR A 33 -18.82 -2.16 27.31
CA THR A 33 -20.00 -2.59 28.08
C THR A 33 -21.08 -1.52 28.12
N LEU A 34 -20.71 -0.26 28.32
CA LEU A 34 -21.63 0.89 28.29
C LEU A 34 -22.22 1.09 26.88
N ALA A 35 -21.44 0.87 25.82
CA ALA A 35 -21.94 0.96 24.45
C ALA A 35 -23.04 -0.08 24.14
N TYR A 36 -22.98 -1.26 24.74
CA TYR A 36 -24.06 -2.27 24.63
C TYR A 36 -25.38 -1.81 25.24
N GLN A 37 -25.33 -0.91 26.24
CA GLN A 37 -26.53 -0.40 26.92
C GLN A 37 -27.30 0.62 26.09
N ILE A 38 -26.74 1.11 24.98
CA ILE A 38 -27.46 1.98 24.05
C ILE A 38 -28.45 1.12 23.28
N SER A 39 -29.70 1.12 23.73
CA SER A 39 -30.81 0.42 23.08
C SER A 39 -31.23 1.15 21.82
N ARG A 40 -30.72 0.66 20.68
CA ARG A 40 -31.16 1.07 19.35
C ARG A 40 -31.68 -0.16 18.61
N PRO A 41 -32.74 -0.01 17.80
CA PRO A 41 -33.14 -1.07 16.91
C PRO A 41 -31.97 -1.46 15.99
N LEU A 42 -31.66 -2.74 15.93
CA LEU A 42 -30.73 -3.29 14.95
C LEU A 42 -31.52 -3.68 13.72
N TYR A 43 -31.06 -3.26 12.54
CA TYR A 43 -31.81 -3.39 11.31
C TYR A 43 -30.94 -4.04 10.23
N ILE A 44 -31.48 -5.03 9.55
CA ILE A 44 -30.91 -5.67 8.37
C ILE A 44 -31.91 -5.45 7.23
N ASP A 45 -31.48 -4.71 6.22
CA ASP A 45 -32.24 -4.41 5.01
C ASP A 45 -32.05 -5.57 4.02
N ILE A 46 -32.98 -6.52 3.96
CA ILE A 46 -32.83 -7.73 3.13
C ILE A 46 -33.12 -7.36 1.67
N GLY A 47 -32.19 -7.68 0.79
CA GLY A 47 -32.11 -7.11 -0.56
C GLY A 47 -31.37 -5.79 -0.62
N GLY A 48 -30.91 -5.23 0.51
CA GLY A 48 -30.02 -4.07 0.51
C GLY A 48 -28.58 -4.45 0.16
N PRO A 49 -27.70 -3.48 -0.17
CA PRO A 49 -26.33 -3.74 -0.62
C PRO A 49 -25.38 -4.30 0.47
N TYR A 50 -25.83 -4.40 1.72
CA TYR A 50 -25.00 -4.76 2.89
C TYR A 50 -25.54 -5.97 3.67
N ASP A 51 -26.50 -6.70 3.12
CA ASP A 51 -27.18 -7.79 3.82
C ASP A 51 -26.45 -9.12 3.74
N ALA A 52 -25.69 -9.36 2.67
CA ALA A 52 -25.07 -10.64 2.37
C ALA A 52 -24.27 -11.26 3.52
N PRO A 53 -23.48 -10.50 4.33
CA PRO A 53 -22.77 -11.08 5.47
C PRO A 53 -23.66 -11.63 6.60
N TYR A 54 -24.95 -11.29 6.59
CA TYR A 54 -25.93 -11.68 7.61
C TYR A 54 -26.90 -12.77 7.14
N LEU A 55 -26.82 -13.20 5.89
CA LEU A 55 -27.81 -14.08 5.29
C LEU A 55 -27.17 -15.40 4.86
N VAL A 56 -27.87 -16.49 5.14
CA VAL A 56 -27.50 -17.84 4.69
C VAL A 56 -28.65 -18.44 3.89
N ASN A 57 -28.33 -19.00 2.74
CA ASN A 57 -29.28 -19.62 1.79
C ASN A 57 -30.40 -18.69 1.27
N TYR A 58 -30.05 -17.43 1.04
CA TYR A 58 -30.88 -16.51 0.26
C TYR A 58 -30.34 -16.40 -1.16
N LEU A 59 -31.26 -16.28 -2.13
CA LEU A 59 -30.91 -16.02 -3.51
C LEU A 59 -30.42 -14.57 -3.71
N GLU A 60 -29.99 -14.27 -4.93
CA GLU A 60 -29.59 -12.92 -5.34
C GLU A 60 -30.70 -11.90 -5.09
N GLN A 61 -30.28 -10.65 -4.83
CA GLN A 61 -31.16 -9.49 -4.66
C GLN A 61 -32.16 -9.39 -5.83
N GLN A 62 -33.42 -9.11 -5.50
CA GLN A 62 -34.50 -8.83 -6.44
C GLN A 62 -35.22 -7.55 -6.05
N GLY A 63 -35.88 -6.90 -7.01
CA GLY A 63 -36.47 -5.57 -6.80
C GLY A 63 -35.41 -4.45 -6.81
N GLY A 64 -35.81 -3.20 -6.58
CA GLY A 64 -34.88 -2.07 -6.47
C GLY A 64 -34.25 -1.54 -7.77
N GLY A 65 -34.77 -1.88 -8.95
CA GLY A 65 -34.43 -1.15 -10.18
C GLY A 65 -34.96 0.30 -10.16
N ASP A 66 -34.79 1.04 -11.26
CA ASP A 66 -35.27 2.43 -11.45
C ASP A 66 -36.78 2.66 -11.13
N SER A 67 -37.54 1.59 -10.94
CA SER A 67 -38.97 1.58 -10.63
C SER A 67 -39.31 1.93 -9.17
N GLY A 68 -38.34 2.09 -8.27
CA GLY A 68 -38.58 2.47 -6.87
C GLY A 68 -39.30 1.41 -6.03
N GLN A 69 -39.34 0.16 -6.49
CA GLN A 69 -39.88 -0.97 -5.73
C GLN A 69 -38.94 -1.35 -4.58
N ALA A 70 -39.50 -1.85 -3.48
CA ALA A 70 -38.72 -2.38 -2.37
C ALA A 70 -37.79 -3.51 -2.84
N THR A 71 -36.58 -3.53 -2.30
CA THR A 71 -35.63 -4.62 -2.48
C THR A 71 -35.99 -5.77 -1.57
N TYR A 72 -35.77 -7.00 -2.03
CA TYR A 72 -36.00 -8.22 -1.25
C TYR A 72 -35.06 -9.34 -1.72
N ARG A 73 -34.99 -10.43 -0.95
CA ARG A 73 -34.38 -11.68 -1.39
C ARG A 73 -35.36 -12.84 -1.24
N TRP A 74 -35.27 -13.78 -2.16
CA TRP A 74 -35.96 -15.07 -2.02
C TRP A 74 -35.17 -15.97 -1.08
N ALA A 75 -35.85 -16.50 -0.08
CA ALA A 75 -35.36 -17.59 0.74
C ALA A 75 -35.51 -18.92 0.01
N ASP A 76 -34.55 -19.83 0.25
CA ASP A 76 -34.76 -21.24 -0.02
C ASP A 76 -35.62 -21.90 1.09
N GLY A 77 -35.76 -23.22 1.05
CA GLY A 77 -36.57 -23.94 2.05
C GLY A 77 -35.97 -23.95 3.47
N TYR A 78 -34.71 -23.54 3.65
CA TYR A 78 -34.01 -23.50 4.92
C TYR A 78 -32.98 -22.37 4.94
N SER A 79 -33.44 -21.20 5.33
CA SER A 79 -32.65 -19.97 5.30
C SER A 79 -32.40 -19.42 6.70
N ALA A 80 -31.36 -18.60 6.87
CA ALA A 80 -31.03 -18.02 8.17
C ALA A 80 -30.67 -16.53 8.10
N ILE A 81 -31.13 -15.79 9.11
CA ILE A 81 -30.77 -14.38 9.34
C ILE A 81 -29.92 -14.29 10.59
N HIS A 82 -28.71 -13.75 10.46
CA HIS A 82 -27.69 -13.69 11.51
C HIS A 82 -27.58 -12.28 12.08
N PHE A 83 -27.67 -12.18 13.39
CA PHE A 83 -27.45 -10.99 14.20
C PHE A 83 -26.26 -11.25 15.14
N PRO A 84 -25.03 -10.98 14.67
CA PRO A 84 -23.82 -11.34 15.40
C PRO A 84 -23.55 -10.39 16.57
N ALA A 85 -23.23 -11.00 17.70
CA ALA A 85 -22.81 -10.40 18.97
C ALA A 85 -23.70 -9.23 19.41
N ILE A 86 -25.02 -9.40 19.29
CA ILE A 86 -26.00 -8.40 19.73
C ILE A 86 -26.03 -8.22 21.24
N GLY A 87 -25.55 -9.22 21.99
CA GLY A 87 -25.56 -9.26 23.46
C GLY A 87 -26.67 -10.16 24.00
N ILE A 88 -26.71 -10.32 25.32
CA ILE A 88 -27.64 -11.23 26.00
C ILE A 88 -28.64 -10.39 26.80
N ALA A 89 -29.89 -10.37 26.33
CA ALA A 89 -31.06 -9.77 26.95
C ALA A 89 -32.32 -10.27 26.24
N PRO A 90 -33.51 -10.26 26.88
CA PRO A 90 -34.77 -10.47 26.17
C PRO A 90 -34.92 -9.47 25.02
N ALA A 91 -35.38 -9.97 23.87
CA ALA A 91 -35.50 -9.18 22.66
C ALA A 91 -36.77 -9.53 21.87
N HIS A 92 -37.22 -8.57 21.08
CA HIS A 92 -38.24 -8.76 20.05
C HIS A 92 -37.60 -8.65 18.67
N VAL A 93 -37.96 -9.59 17.80
CA VAL A 93 -37.56 -9.60 16.40
C VAL A 93 -38.79 -9.42 15.53
N GLN A 94 -38.77 -8.41 14.68
CA GLN A 94 -39.73 -8.23 13.61
C GLN A 94 -39.09 -8.63 12.28
N VAL A 95 -39.72 -9.56 11.55
CA VAL A 95 -39.34 -9.92 10.18
C VAL A 95 -40.45 -9.54 9.22
N GLN A 96 -40.11 -8.94 8.09
CA GLN A 96 -41.07 -8.64 7.03
C GLN A 96 -40.96 -9.67 5.91
N LEU A 97 -42.03 -10.45 5.72
CA LEU A 97 -42.06 -11.60 4.81
C LEU A 97 -43.29 -11.55 3.89
N SER A 98 -43.19 -12.16 2.71
CA SER A 98 -44.31 -12.43 1.79
C SER A 98 -44.14 -13.75 1.03
N ALA A 99 -45.23 -14.37 0.60
CA ALA A 99 -45.22 -15.62 -0.17
C ALA A 99 -46.21 -15.55 -1.34
N PRO A 100 -45.95 -14.71 -2.37
CA PRO A 100 -46.91 -14.45 -3.46
C PRO A 100 -47.24 -15.70 -4.30
N GLN A 101 -46.42 -16.75 -4.23
CA GLN A 101 -46.62 -18.02 -4.92
C GLN A 101 -47.44 -19.05 -4.12
N LYS A 102 -47.62 -18.87 -2.81
CA LYS A 102 -48.37 -19.80 -1.94
C LYS A 102 -48.98 -19.06 -0.76
N HIS A 103 -50.25 -18.68 -0.88
CA HIS A 103 -50.99 -18.07 0.21
C HIS A 103 -51.09 -19.02 1.41
N GLY A 104 -50.80 -18.51 2.61
CA GLY A 104 -50.85 -19.29 3.84
C GLY A 104 -49.66 -20.25 4.01
N LEU A 105 -48.50 -19.91 3.42
CA LEU A 105 -47.27 -20.67 3.63
C LEU A 105 -46.91 -20.67 5.12
N VAL A 106 -46.72 -21.85 5.70
CA VAL A 106 -46.27 -21.97 7.09
C VAL A 106 -44.73 -21.96 7.12
N VAL A 107 -44.17 -20.99 7.83
CA VAL A 107 -42.75 -20.88 8.12
C VAL A 107 -42.52 -21.28 9.58
N GLN A 108 -41.77 -22.36 9.79
CA GLN A 108 -41.29 -22.76 11.11
C GLN A 108 -40.06 -21.92 11.47
N VAL A 109 -40.13 -21.20 12.58
CA VAL A 109 -39.00 -20.40 13.07
C VAL A 109 -38.24 -21.19 14.13
N HIS A 110 -36.91 -21.18 14.00
CA HIS A 110 -36.00 -21.64 15.04
C HIS A 110 -35.07 -20.49 15.45
N VAL A 111 -34.91 -20.32 16.76
CA VAL A 111 -34.02 -19.33 17.36
C VAL A 111 -32.83 -20.08 17.93
N ASN A 112 -31.64 -19.87 17.35
CA ASN A 112 -30.41 -20.58 17.73
C ASN A 112 -30.62 -22.12 17.79
N GLY A 113 -31.30 -22.69 16.79
CA GLY A 113 -31.60 -24.12 16.68
C GLY A 113 -32.87 -24.59 17.42
N VAL A 114 -33.39 -23.81 18.37
CA VAL A 114 -34.58 -24.16 19.15
C VAL A 114 -35.84 -23.72 18.40
N ALA A 115 -36.73 -24.66 18.07
CA ALA A 115 -38.02 -24.34 17.46
C ALA A 115 -38.89 -23.50 18.41
N THR A 116 -39.35 -22.33 17.95
CA THR A 116 -40.10 -21.38 18.78
C THR A 116 -41.55 -21.21 18.34
N GLU A 117 -41.78 -20.75 17.11
CA GLU A 117 -43.09 -20.33 16.63
C GLU A 117 -43.31 -20.75 15.16
N ARG A 118 -44.58 -20.86 14.76
CA ARG A 118 -45.00 -21.04 13.36
C ARG A 118 -45.68 -19.77 12.88
N ILE A 119 -45.17 -19.22 11.79
CA ILE A 119 -45.72 -18.02 11.14
C ILE A 119 -46.48 -18.47 9.90
N THR A 120 -47.71 -18.01 9.73
CA THR A 120 -48.46 -18.19 8.48
C THR A 120 -48.26 -16.94 7.61
N VAL A 121 -47.49 -17.07 6.53
CA VAL A 121 -47.11 -15.99 5.63
C VAL A 121 -48.16 -15.80 4.53
N GLY A 122 -48.64 -14.56 4.39
CA GLY A 122 -49.58 -14.15 3.34
C GLY A 122 -48.91 -13.91 1.98
N ASP A 123 -49.72 -13.61 0.97
CA ASP A 123 -49.29 -13.25 -0.38
C ASP A 123 -48.71 -11.83 -0.48
N THR A 124 -49.01 -10.97 0.49
CA THR A 124 -48.52 -9.59 0.60
C THR A 124 -47.47 -9.46 1.70
N SER A 125 -46.55 -8.51 1.50
CA SER A 125 -45.50 -8.21 2.48
C SER A 125 -46.09 -7.70 3.79
N SER A 126 -45.85 -8.45 4.87
CA SER A 126 -46.38 -8.19 6.21
C SER A 126 -45.30 -8.41 7.27
N GLY A 127 -45.39 -7.67 8.38
CA GLY A 127 -44.48 -7.80 9.51
C GLY A 127 -44.95 -8.83 10.53
N TYR A 128 -44.06 -9.76 10.91
CA TYR A 128 -44.29 -10.79 11.92
C TYR A 128 -43.33 -10.59 13.09
N SER A 129 -43.83 -10.65 14.31
CA SER A 129 -43.06 -10.36 15.52
C SER A 129 -42.86 -11.61 16.37
N LEU A 130 -41.63 -11.83 16.81
CA LEU A 130 -41.18 -12.99 17.60
C LEU A 130 -40.56 -12.49 18.90
N SER A 131 -40.86 -13.16 20.01
CA SER A 131 -40.20 -12.89 21.29
C SER A 131 -39.06 -13.87 21.51
N VAL A 132 -37.86 -13.35 21.76
CA VAL A 132 -36.63 -14.12 21.98
C VAL A 132 -36.21 -14.01 23.44
N PRO A 133 -36.36 -15.08 24.24
CA PRO A 133 -35.92 -15.07 25.63
C PRO A 133 -34.40 -15.13 25.74
N ALA A 134 -33.85 -14.48 26.77
CA ALA A 134 -32.39 -14.30 26.94
C ALA A 134 -31.59 -15.61 27.04
N ASN A 135 -32.19 -16.68 27.56
CA ASN A 135 -31.53 -17.98 27.71
C ASN A 135 -31.15 -18.59 26.35
N LEU A 136 -31.90 -18.31 25.27
CA LEU A 136 -31.56 -18.77 23.93
C LEU A 136 -30.34 -18.04 23.36
N LEU A 137 -30.07 -16.80 23.81
CA LEU A 137 -28.88 -16.03 23.43
C LEU A 137 -27.65 -16.39 24.30
N GLN A 138 -27.87 -16.86 25.53
CA GLN A 138 -26.80 -17.22 26.46
C GLN A 138 -26.07 -18.51 26.06
N ALA A 139 -26.82 -19.52 25.61
CA ALA A 139 -26.27 -20.85 25.35
C ALA A 139 -25.36 -20.88 24.11
N GLY A 140 -25.71 -20.12 23.06
CA GLY A 140 -25.15 -20.33 21.71
C GLY A 140 -25.58 -21.71 21.17
N GLY A 141 -26.41 -21.75 20.13
CA GLY A 141 -26.89 -23.01 19.52
C GLY A 141 -26.46 -23.10 18.06
N ASP A 142 -26.46 -24.29 17.45
CA ASP A 142 -26.22 -24.56 16.02
C ASP A 142 -25.19 -23.63 15.32
N GLY A 143 -24.02 -23.44 15.94
CA GLY A 143 -22.92 -22.62 15.39
C GLY A 143 -22.94 -21.13 15.75
N ALA A 144 -23.91 -20.68 16.55
CA ALA A 144 -23.97 -19.33 17.11
C ALA A 144 -23.14 -19.21 18.40
N GLY A 145 -22.39 -18.12 18.55
CA GLY A 145 -21.68 -17.78 19.78
C GLY A 145 -22.61 -17.24 20.88
N ALA A 146 -22.11 -17.15 22.10
CA ALA A 146 -22.87 -16.53 23.19
C ALA A 146 -23.11 -15.03 22.92
N GLY A 147 -24.39 -14.63 22.90
CA GLY A 147 -24.83 -13.28 22.55
C GLY A 147 -25.07 -13.07 21.05
N ASP A 148 -25.00 -14.13 20.24
CA ASP A 148 -25.48 -14.13 18.85
C ASP A 148 -26.95 -14.53 18.78
N LEU A 149 -27.64 -14.02 17.76
CA LEU A 149 -28.95 -14.50 17.36
C LEU A 149 -28.90 -14.99 15.91
N VAL A 150 -29.33 -16.22 15.69
CA VAL A 150 -29.56 -16.82 14.38
C VAL A 150 -31.02 -17.22 14.30
N LEU A 151 -31.72 -16.66 13.32
CA LEU A 151 -33.12 -16.96 13.02
C LEU A 151 -33.17 -17.89 11.82
N PHE A 152 -33.37 -19.18 12.05
CA PHE A 152 -33.62 -20.12 10.95
C PHE A 152 -35.11 -20.10 10.60
N LEU A 153 -35.38 -20.00 9.31
CA LEU A 153 -36.70 -19.95 8.72
C LEU A 153 -36.84 -21.14 7.78
N GLN A 154 -37.64 -22.13 8.18
CA GLN A 154 -37.86 -23.34 7.43
C GLN A 154 -39.27 -23.35 6.83
N ALA A 155 -39.38 -23.60 5.52
CA ALA A 155 -40.66 -23.65 4.83
C ALA A 155 -40.59 -24.53 3.58
N ASP A 156 -41.76 -25.00 3.12
CA ASP A 156 -41.83 -25.73 1.86
C ASP A 156 -41.51 -24.80 0.68
N VAL A 157 -40.64 -25.26 -0.22
CA VAL A 157 -40.38 -24.58 -1.49
C VAL A 157 -41.46 -24.92 -2.51
N ALA A 158 -41.80 -23.96 -3.37
CA ALA A 158 -42.67 -24.18 -4.52
C ALA A 158 -42.10 -23.46 -5.76
N PRO A 159 -42.19 -24.07 -6.95
CA PRO A 159 -41.86 -23.37 -8.18
C PRO A 159 -42.85 -22.21 -8.40
N ARG A 160 -42.37 -21.12 -8.99
CA ARG A 160 -43.20 -19.96 -9.32
C ARG A 160 -43.54 -19.98 -10.81
N PRO A 161 -44.74 -19.51 -11.23
CA PRO A 161 -45.03 -19.33 -12.65
C PRO A 161 -43.97 -18.42 -13.31
N GLY A 162 -43.23 -18.97 -14.29
CA GLY A 162 -42.17 -18.27 -15.01
C GLY A 162 -40.78 -18.28 -14.35
N ASP A 163 -40.64 -18.91 -13.18
CA ASP A 163 -39.36 -19.07 -12.47
C ASP A 163 -39.26 -20.46 -11.84
N ASN A 164 -38.41 -21.31 -12.43
CA ASN A 164 -38.24 -22.70 -12.02
C ASN A 164 -37.40 -22.87 -10.75
N ARG A 165 -36.85 -21.80 -10.19
CA ARG A 165 -36.06 -21.88 -8.95
C ARG A 165 -36.97 -22.34 -7.80
N PRO A 166 -36.52 -23.30 -6.96
CA PRO A 166 -37.26 -23.67 -5.77
C PRO A 166 -37.15 -22.55 -4.73
N VAL A 167 -38.23 -21.78 -4.53
CA VAL A 167 -38.27 -20.65 -3.60
C VAL A 167 -39.36 -20.84 -2.55
N ALA A 168 -39.11 -20.37 -1.33
CA ALA A 168 -40.05 -20.50 -0.22
C ALA A 168 -40.80 -19.20 0.07
N PHE A 169 -40.13 -18.09 0.33
CA PHE A 169 -40.77 -16.80 0.62
C PHE A 169 -39.82 -15.65 0.29
N GLN A 170 -40.35 -14.44 0.18
CA GLN A 170 -39.57 -13.20 0.10
C GLN A 170 -39.34 -12.64 1.50
N ALA A 171 -38.14 -12.14 1.75
CA ALA A 171 -37.81 -11.40 2.94
C ALA A 171 -37.32 -9.99 2.57
N ASP A 172 -37.86 -8.98 3.25
CA ASP A 172 -37.63 -7.57 2.95
C ASP A 172 -36.74 -6.91 4.01
N PHE A 173 -37.03 -7.13 5.30
CA PHE A 173 -36.14 -6.69 6.38
C PHE A 173 -36.28 -7.54 7.64
N ALA A 174 -35.26 -7.45 8.50
CA ALA A 174 -35.32 -7.93 9.86
C ALA A 174 -34.90 -6.82 10.83
N ARG A 175 -35.68 -6.64 11.90
CA ARG A 175 -35.46 -5.63 12.93
C ARG A 175 -35.45 -6.28 14.30
N LEU A 176 -34.45 -5.96 15.11
CA LEU A 176 -34.33 -6.43 16.49
C LEU A 176 -34.38 -5.25 17.46
N THR A 177 -35.13 -5.40 18.55
CA THR A 177 -35.20 -4.45 19.66
C THR A 177 -35.10 -5.17 21.00
N PHE A 178 -34.41 -4.57 21.98
CA PHE A 178 -34.34 -5.10 23.35
C PHE A 178 -35.42 -4.47 24.24
N ASP A 179 -35.87 -5.20 25.25
CA ASP A 179 -36.99 -4.81 26.13
C ASP A 179 -36.59 -3.81 27.23
N GLY A 180 -35.58 -2.97 26.97
CA GLY A 180 -35.05 -1.99 27.93
C GLY A 180 -34.25 -2.59 29.11
N SER A 181 -33.97 -3.89 29.08
CA SER A 181 -33.15 -4.57 30.08
C SER A 181 -31.65 -4.30 29.90
N PHE A 182 -30.86 -4.55 30.95
CA PHE A 182 -29.41 -4.51 30.87
C PHE A 182 -28.90 -5.58 29.89
N VAL A 183 -28.16 -5.16 28.88
CA VAL A 183 -27.65 -6.06 27.83
C VAL A 183 -26.25 -6.52 28.22
N ILE A 184 -26.07 -7.81 28.49
CA ILE A 184 -24.73 -8.36 28.75
C ILE A 184 -23.98 -8.41 27.40
N PRO A 185 -22.78 -7.80 27.28
CA PRO A 185 -22.01 -7.85 26.04
C PRO A 185 -21.65 -9.28 25.65
N ALA A 186 -21.61 -9.55 24.34
CA ALA A 186 -21.13 -10.84 23.83
C ALA A 186 -19.66 -11.05 24.23
N PRO A 187 -19.31 -12.14 24.95
CA PRO A 187 -17.95 -12.35 25.45
C PRO A 187 -16.90 -12.43 24.34
N GLU A 188 -17.25 -13.07 23.23
CA GLU A 188 -16.37 -13.18 22.06
C GLU A 188 -16.03 -11.80 21.47
N GLN A 189 -17.00 -10.88 21.43
CA GLN A 189 -16.76 -9.54 20.93
C GLN A 189 -15.81 -8.74 21.83
N LEU A 190 -15.98 -8.85 23.15
CA LEU A 190 -15.06 -8.25 24.11
C LEU A 190 -13.65 -8.84 23.97
N LEU A 191 -13.53 -10.14 23.72
CA LEU A 191 -12.25 -10.81 23.48
C LEU A 191 -11.57 -10.26 22.22
N TRP A 192 -12.25 -10.22 21.07
CA TRP A 192 -11.67 -9.73 19.83
C TRP A 192 -11.28 -8.25 19.86
N LEU A 193 -12.09 -7.41 20.51
CA LEU A 193 -11.75 -6.00 20.74
C LEU A 193 -10.56 -5.84 21.69
N THR A 194 -10.46 -6.67 22.72
CA THR A 194 -9.30 -6.70 23.62
C THR A 194 -8.03 -7.10 22.89
N ILE A 195 -8.07 -8.18 22.09
CA ILE A 195 -6.93 -8.61 21.27
C ILE A 195 -6.52 -7.49 20.31
N SER A 196 -7.49 -6.86 19.64
CA SER A 196 -7.24 -5.73 18.73
C SER A 196 -6.59 -4.55 19.45
N LEU A 197 -7.08 -4.18 20.63
CA LEU A 197 -6.52 -3.11 21.46
C LEU A 197 -5.06 -3.41 21.84
N LEU A 198 -4.77 -4.63 22.31
CA LEU A 198 -3.43 -5.05 22.72
C LEU A 198 -2.45 -5.06 21.54
N LEU A 199 -2.86 -5.60 20.39
CA LEU A 199 -2.07 -5.59 19.17
C LEU A 199 -1.81 -4.16 18.71
N LEU A 200 -2.84 -3.32 18.61
CA LEU A 200 -2.67 -1.91 18.21
C LEU A 200 -1.75 -1.15 19.17
N TYR A 201 -1.93 -1.32 20.48
CA TYR A 201 -1.08 -0.71 21.49
C TYR A 201 0.37 -1.15 21.33
N ALA A 202 0.64 -2.45 21.19
CA ALA A 202 1.99 -2.98 20.99
C ALA A 202 2.65 -2.43 19.71
N LEU A 203 1.88 -2.35 18.62
CA LEU A 203 2.33 -1.80 17.35
C LEU A 203 2.73 -0.32 17.48
N LEU A 204 1.84 0.49 18.04
CA LEU A 204 2.07 1.92 18.23
C LEU A 204 3.14 2.19 19.29
N HIS A 205 3.26 1.36 20.32
CA HIS A 205 4.30 1.46 21.33
C HIS A 205 5.68 1.29 20.70
N ARG A 206 5.83 0.29 19.82
CA ARG A 206 7.06 0.06 19.06
C ARG A 206 7.44 1.25 18.16
N LEU A 207 6.45 1.94 17.62
CA LEU A 207 6.66 2.97 16.59
C LEU A 207 6.73 4.40 17.12
N THR A 208 5.96 4.71 18.16
CA THR A 208 5.74 6.07 18.70
C THR A 208 6.12 6.20 20.18
N GLY A 209 6.40 5.09 20.87
CA GLY A 209 6.55 5.03 22.32
C GLY A 209 5.20 5.06 23.05
N TRP A 210 5.25 5.06 24.39
CA TRP A 210 4.06 4.93 25.24
C TRP A 210 3.02 6.03 25.05
N ARG A 211 3.42 7.28 24.77
CA ARG A 211 2.48 8.40 24.62
C ARG A 211 1.59 8.23 23.39
N GLY A 212 2.21 7.97 22.23
CA GLY A 212 1.46 7.76 20.99
C GLY A 212 0.65 6.47 21.03
N ALA A 213 1.17 5.41 21.68
CA ALA A 213 0.43 4.17 21.91
C ALA A 213 -0.82 4.38 22.78
N THR A 214 -0.67 5.12 23.88
CA THR A 214 -1.79 5.42 24.80
C THR A 214 -2.84 6.28 24.10
N ALA A 215 -2.43 7.30 23.36
CA ALA A 215 -3.35 8.15 22.59
C ALA A 215 -4.09 7.34 21.50
N GLY A 216 -3.38 6.49 20.76
CA GLY A 216 -3.98 5.63 19.74
C GLY A 216 -4.92 4.57 20.32
N ALA A 217 -4.56 3.97 21.47
CA ALA A 217 -5.41 3.03 22.19
C ALA A 217 -6.68 3.70 22.75
N ALA A 218 -6.55 4.89 23.34
CA ALA A 218 -7.71 5.66 23.80
C ALA A 218 -8.65 6.02 22.64
N LEU A 219 -8.09 6.48 21.51
CA LEU A 219 -8.87 6.76 20.31
C LEU A 219 -9.56 5.50 19.77
N PHE A 220 -8.88 4.35 19.78
CA PHE A 220 -9.44 3.07 19.38
C PHE A 220 -10.62 2.66 20.27
N ILE A 221 -10.47 2.77 21.59
CA ILE A 221 -11.55 2.47 22.55
C ILE A 221 -12.76 3.36 22.27
N LEU A 222 -12.55 4.67 22.14
CA LEU A 222 -13.64 5.62 21.87
C LEU A 222 -14.33 5.34 20.52
N ALA A 223 -13.56 5.11 19.46
CA ALA A 223 -14.10 4.83 18.13
C ALA A 223 -14.86 3.50 18.08
N SER A 224 -14.32 2.43 18.67
CA SER A 224 -14.98 1.13 18.72
C SER A 224 -16.20 1.13 19.63
N ALA A 225 -16.18 1.83 20.76
CA ALA A 225 -17.37 2.01 21.61
C ALA A 225 -18.45 2.81 20.88
N ALA A 226 -18.09 3.89 20.18
CA ALA A 226 -19.03 4.66 19.35
C ALA A 226 -19.63 3.80 18.23
N LEU A 227 -18.82 2.98 17.55
CA LEU A 227 -19.29 2.05 16.52
C LEU A 227 -20.18 0.94 17.10
N LEU A 228 -19.86 0.38 18.28
CA LEU A 228 -20.73 -0.59 18.97
C LEU A 228 -22.10 0.03 19.32
N ALA A 229 -22.11 1.31 19.68
CA ALA A 229 -23.32 2.04 20.04
C ALA A 229 -24.18 2.43 18.82
N LEU A 230 -23.53 2.83 17.73
CA LEU A 230 -24.20 3.46 16.58
C LEU A 230 -24.40 2.50 15.39
N ALA A 231 -23.52 1.51 15.24
CA ALA A 231 -23.44 0.60 14.09
C ALA A 231 -23.00 -0.80 14.54
N ARG A 232 -23.61 -1.32 15.61
CA ARG A 232 -23.21 -2.56 16.29
C ARG A 232 -22.92 -3.71 15.32
N LEU A 233 -23.89 -4.02 14.45
CA LEU A 233 -23.81 -5.14 13.51
C LEU A 233 -22.61 -5.02 12.55
N ALA A 234 -22.33 -3.81 12.05
CA ALA A 234 -21.22 -3.57 11.15
C ALA A 234 -19.86 -3.81 11.83
N LEU A 235 -19.74 -3.45 13.12
CA LEU A 235 -18.51 -3.70 13.86
C LEU A 235 -18.39 -5.18 14.28
N THR A 236 -19.47 -5.81 14.75
CA THR A 236 -19.42 -7.18 15.30
C THR A 236 -19.05 -8.24 14.28
N ILE A 237 -19.44 -8.10 13.01
CA ILE A 237 -18.98 -8.98 11.92
C ILE A 237 -17.49 -8.82 11.57
N TYR A 238 -16.85 -7.75 12.05
CA TYR A 238 -15.53 -7.33 11.59
C TYR A 238 -14.41 -7.52 12.63
N THR A 239 -14.70 -7.62 13.93
CA THR A 239 -13.67 -7.60 14.98
C THR A 239 -12.65 -8.73 14.93
N ALA A 240 -13.06 -9.95 14.60
CA ALA A 240 -12.12 -11.06 14.41
C ALA A 240 -11.13 -10.76 13.25
N ARG A 241 -11.64 -10.22 12.13
CA ARG A 241 -10.83 -9.81 10.98
C ARG A 241 -9.94 -8.61 11.32
N LEU A 242 -10.42 -7.68 12.15
CA LEU A 242 -9.65 -6.56 12.66
C LEU A 242 -8.45 -7.03 13.50
N ALA A 243 -8.66 -7.99 14.41
CA ALA A 243 -7.59 -8.60 15.19
C ALA A 243 -6.56 -9.31 14.28
N ALA A 244 -7.04 -10.12 13.33
CA ALA A 244 -6.18 -10.79 12.35
C ALA A 244 -5.38 -9.81 11.50
N MET A 245 -6.00 -8.73 11.01
CA MET A 245 -5.33 -7.67 10.25
C MET A 245 -4.24 -6.99 11.09
N LEU A 246 -4.49 -6.66 12.36
CA LEU A 246 -3.48 -6.06 13.24
C LEU A 246 -2.32 -7.03 13.52
N LEU A 247 -2.59 -8.33 13.65
CA LEU A 247 -1.55 -9.35 13.76
C LEU A 247 -0.71 -9.41 12.48
N LEU A 248 -1.36 -9.47 11.32
CA LEU A 248 -0.70 -9.44 10.01
C LEU A 248 0.15 -8.18 9.84
N ALA A 249 -0.30 -7.02 10.33
CA ALA A 249 0.47 -5.78 10.29
C ALA A 249 1.80 -5.89 11.06
N HIS A 250 1.85 -6.63 12.18
CA HIS A 250 3.11 -6.87 12.90
C HIS A 250 4.08 -7.74 12.10
N LEU A 251 3.56 -8.85 11.55
CA LEU A 251 4.35 -9.80 10.77
C LEU A 251 4.89 -9.13 9.50
N ALA A 252 4.02 -8.44 8.78
CA ALA A 252 4.33 -7.66 7.59
C ALA A 252 5.36 -6.56 7.90
N LEU A 253 5.16 -5.78 8.97
CA LEU A 253 6.11 -4.74 9.36
C LEU A 253 7.49 -5.33 9.68
N TRP A 254 7.54 -6.43 10.43
CA TRP A 254 8.80 -7.10 10.75
C TRP A 254 9.53 -7.55 9.48
N LEU A 255 8.83 -8.26 8.58
CA LEU A 255 9.40 -8.78 7.34
C LEU A 255 9.86 -7.64 6.41
N CYS A 256 9.01 -6.65 6.15
CA CYS A 256 9.32 -5.55 5.25
C CYS A 256 10.45 -4.66 5.77
N VAL A 257 10.49 -4.34 7.08
CA VAL A 257 11.61 -3.57 7.65
C VAL A 257 12.91 -4.36 7.58
N TRP A 258 12.87 -5.68 7.84
CA TRP A 258 14.06 -6.53 7.74
C TRP A 258 14.60 -6.57 6.30
N LEU A 259 13.74 -6.85 5.32
CA LEU A 259 14.09 -6.85 3.90
C LEU A 259 14.60 -5.48 3.43
N ALA A 260 13.91 -4.40 3.80
CA ALA A 260 14.32 -3.04 3.45
C ALA A 260 15.68 -2.69 4.03
N ARG A 261 15.93 -2.97 5.32
CA ARG A 261 17.25 -2.75 5.94
C ARG A 261 18.35 -3.58 5.29
N LEU A 262 18.05 -4.81 4.88
CA LEU A 262 19.00 -5.64 4.14
C LEU A 262 19.34 -4.98 2.80
N GLY A 263 18.35 -4.55 2.03
CA GLY A 263 18.54 -3.85 0.76
C GLY A 263 19.32 -2.55 0.89
N TYR A 264 18.95 -1.70 1.85
CA TYR A 264 19.63 -0.41 2.11
C TYR A 264 21.10 -0.62 2.48
N ARG A 265 21.40 -1.56 3.38
CA ARG A 265 22.77 -1.90 3.77
C ARG A 265 23.58 -2.43 2.59
N ARG A 266 23.03 -3.34 1.79
CA ARG A 266 23.73 -3.88 0.60
C ARG A 266 23.99 -2.81 -0.46
N ALA A 267 23.13 -1.80 -0.56
CA ALA A 267 23.32 -0.67 -1.45
C ALA A 267 24.23 0.43 -0.87
N GLY A 268 24.70 0.30 0.38
CA GLY A 268 25.47 1.33 1.07
C GLY A 268 24.68 2.61 1.36
N VAL A 269 23.35 2.49 1.48
CA VAL A 269 22.44 3.59 1.85
C VAL A 269 22.27 3.60 3.37
N GLN A 270 22.64 4.71 3.99
CA GLN A 270 22.43 4.94 5.41
C GLN A 270 21.10 5.68 5.60
N ALA A 271 20.35 5.26 6.63
CA ALA A 271 19.10 5.87 7.03
C ALA A 271 19.06 5.95 8.55
N SER A 272 18.70 7.11 9.08
CA SER A 272 18.61 7.37 10.51
C SER A 272 17.52 6.52 11.16
N ALA A 273 17.63 6.35 12.47
CA ALA A 273 16.59 5.68 13.26
C ALA A 273 15.24 6.42 13.15
N ALA A 274 15.26 7.74 13.03
CA ALA A 274 14.06 8.56 12.86
C ALA A 274 13.38 8.26 11.52
N LEU A 275 14.13 8.20 10.41
CA LEU A 275 13.58 7.85 9.11
C LEU A 275 12.97 6.44 9.14
N TRP A 276 13.64 5.44 9.71
CA TRP A 276 13.06 4.09 9.83
C TRP A 276 11.75 4.06 10.60
N ARG A 277 11.63 4.83 11.70
CA ARG A 277 10.39 4.94 12.47
C ARG A 277 9.27 5.56 11.64
N ILE A 278 9.56 6.64 10.90
CA ILE A 278 8.57 7.30 10.05
C ILE A 278 8.13 6.36 8.91
N LEU A 279 9.06 5.71 8.21
CA LEU A 279 8.70 4.78 7.14
C LEU A 279 7.89 3.58 7.65
N ALA A 280 8.19 3.09 8.85
CA ALA A 280 7.41 2.04 9.50
C ALA A 280 5.99 2.52 9.89
N LEU A 281 5.85 3.76 10.37
CA LEU A 281 4.54 4.36 10.63
C LEU A 281 3.71 4.51 9.36
N LEU A 282 4.32 5.04 8.29
CA LEU A 282 3.67 5.18 6.98
C LEU A 282 3.26 3.81 6.41
N PHE A 283 4.14 2.81 6.51
CA PHE A 283 3.83 1.43 6.14
C PHE A 283 2.61 0.90 6.88
N VAL A 284 2.61 0.95 8.22
CA VAL A 284 1.52 0.44 9.05
C VAL A 284 0.22 1.18 8.76
N ALA A 285 0.26 2.51 8.69
CA ALA A 285 -0.93 3.30 8.40
C ALA A 285 -1.50 2.96 7.01
N GLY A 286 -0.66 2.90 5.97
CA GLY A 286 -1.10 2.50 4.63
C GLY A 286 -1.65 1.07 4.58
N PHE A 287 -0.96 0.12 5.23
CA PHE A 287 -1.36 -1.29 5.27
C PHE A 287 -2.68 -1.50 6.03
N VAL A 288 -2.81 -0.94 7.24
CA VAL A 288 -4.00 -1.08 8.08
C VAL A 288 -5.21 -0.40 7.46
N LEU A 289 -5.07 0.80 6.88
CA LEU A 289 -6.21 1.48 6.26
C LEU A 289 -6.73 0.73 5.03
N LYS A 290 -5.82 0.26 4.15
CA LYS A 290 -6.17 -0.48 2.93
C LYS A 290 -6.70 -1.86 3.25
N LEU A 291 -5.95 -2.65 4.03
CA LEU A 291 -6.36 -4.02 4.34
C LEU A 291 -7.61 -4.02 5.23
N GLY A 292 -7.73 -3.07 6.15
CA GLY A 292 -8.88 -2.98 7.05
C GLY A 292 -10.18 -2.67 6.33
N GLY A 293 -10.13 -1.86 5.27
CA GLY A 293 -11.29 -1.79 4.38
C GLY A 293 -11.55 -3.10 3.70
N LEU A 294 -10.59 -3.64 2.95
CA LEU A 294 -10.79 -4.88 2.18
C LEU A 294 -11.28 -6.06 3.04
N PHE A 295 -10.85 -6.14 4.30
CA PHE A 295 -11.30 -7.16 5.24
C PHE A 295 -12.71 -6.91 5.79
N HIS A 296 -13.22 -5.68 5.72
CA HIS A 296 -14.58 -5.36 6.13
C HIS A 296 -15.58 -6.18 5.28
N PRO A 297 -16.55 -6.89 5.88
CA PRO A 297 -17.47 -7.73 5.10
C PRO A 297 -18.37 -7.00 4.11
N PHE A 298 -18.49 -5.67 4.23
CA PHE A 298 -19.18 -4.81 3.27
C PHE A 298 -18.30 -4.34 2.10
N SER A 299 -17.01 -4.71 2.10
CA SER A 299 -16.15 -4.40 0.98
C SER A 299 -16.60 -5.14 -0.24
N PHE A 300 -16.79 -4.38 -1.32
CA PHE A 300 -17.03 -4.90 -2.65
C PHE A 300 -15.81 -4.59 -3.51
N VAL A 301 -15.26 -5.64 -4.12
CA VAL A 301 -14.16 -5.55 -5.06
C VAL A 301 -14.65 -5.97 -6.44
N VAL A 302 -14.62 -5.03 -7.40
CA VAL A 302 -15.30 -5.16 -8.70
C VAL A 302 -14.86 -6.42 -9.46
N ASP A 303 -13.55 -6.58 -9.68
CA ASP A 303 -13.00 -7.67 -10.49
C ASP A 303 -12.57 -8.89 -9.66
N GLU A 304 -12.96 -8.96 -8.39
CA GLU A 304 -12.50 -10.04 -7.48
C GLU A 304 -12.90 -11.41 -7.99
N GLN A 305 -14.19 -11.63 -8.25
CA GLN A 305 -14.69 -12.96 -8.61
C GLN A 305 -14.06 -13.44 -9.91
N PHE A 306 -13.86 -12.53 -10.86
CA PHE A 306 -13.11 -12.80 -12.08
C PHE A 306 -11.70 -13.31 -11.76
N HIS A 307 -10.94 -12.59 -10.94
CA HIS A 307 -9.58 -12.99 -10.60
C HIS A 307 -9.52 -14.29 -9.79
N ILE A 308 -10.42 -14.49 -8.82
CA ILE A 308 -10.52 -15.73 -8.03
C ILE A 308 -10.80 -16.92 -8.93
N ALA A 309 -11.75 -16.81 -9.86
CA ALA A 309 -12.06 -17.89 -10.80
C ALA A 309 -10.83 -18.29 -11.63
N LYS A 310 -10.07 -17.30 -12.14
CA LYS A 310 -8.84 -17.57 -12.91
C LYS A 310 -7.71 -18.18 -12.07
N ILE A 311 -7.56 -17.74 -10.83
CA ILE A 311 -6.58 -18.33 -9.89
C ILE A 311 -6.95 -19.78 -9.59
N MET A 312 -8.23 -20.08 -9.35
CA MET A 312 -8.71 -21.44 -9.07
C MET A 312 -8.55 -22.37 -10.27
N GLN A 313 -8.85 -21.90 -11.50
CA GLN A 313 -8.60 -22.69 -12.72
C GLN A 313 -7.13 -23.09 -12.85
N LEU A 314 -6.20 -22.14 -12.63
CA LEU A 314 -4.78 -22.45 -12.61
C LEU A 314 -4.37 -23.39 -11.47
N ALA A 315 -4.95 -23.22 -10.28
CA ALA A 315 -4.70 -24.10 -9.14
C ALA A 315 -5.18 -25.55 -9.41
N HIS A 316 -6.19 -25.73 -10.25
CA HIS A 316 -6.69 -27.05 -10.70
C HIS A 316 -5.90 -27.66 -11.86
N GLY A 317 -4.92 -26.96 -12.42
CA GLY A 317 -4.02 -27.50 -13.45
C GLY A 317 -4.26 -26.98 -14.87
N ASP A 318 -5.14 -26.00 -15.08
CA ASP A 318 -5.47 -25.45 -16.42
C ASP A 318 -4.35 -24.56 -17.00
N PHE A 319 -3.11 -24.70 -16.54
CA PHE A 319 -1.97 -23.86 -16.91
C PHE A 319 -1.79 -23.72 -18.42
N TRP A 320 -1.84 -24.83 -19.15
CA TRP A 320 -1.59 -24.84 -20.59
C TRP A 320 -2.65 -24.08 -21.38
N GLN A 321 -3.91 -24.13 -20.92
CA GLN A 321 -5.01 -23.36 -21.50
C GLN A 321 -4.73 -21.86 -21.37
N PHE A 322 -4.37 -21.39 -20.18
CA PHE A 322 -4.05 -19.97 -19.96
C PHE A 322 -2.81 -19.49 -20.71
N TYR A 323 -1.83 -20.36 -20.90
CA TYR A 323 -0.54 -19.98 -21.47
C TYR A 323 -0.52 -19.94 -23.00
N PHE A 324 -1.19 -20.91 -23.65
CA PHE A 324 -1.17 -21.06 -25.10
C PHE A 324 -2.48 -20.64 -25.80
N SER A 325 -3.56 -20.38 -25.05
CA SER A 325 -4.85 -19.94 -25.62
C SER A 325 -4.96 -18.41 -25.64
N PRO A 326 -5.66 -17.82 -26.64
CA PRO A 326 -6.09 -16.43 -26.57
C PRO A 326 -7.20 -16.17 -25.55
N GLU A 327 -7.79 -17.20 -24.94
CA GLU A 327 -8.97 -17.11 -24.06
C GLU A 327 -8.81 -16.10 -22.92
N LEU A 328 -7.68 -16.08 -22.21
CA LEU A 328 -7.46 -15.09 -21.14
C LEU A 328 -7.49 -13.67 -21.71
N SER A 329 -6.86 -13.46 -22.87
CA SER A 329 -6.82 -12.15 -23.53
C SER A 329 -8.23 -11.73 -23.98
N GLN A 330 -8.99 -12.66 -24.56
CA GLN A 330 -10.38 -12.44 -24.99
C GLN A 330 -11.34 -12.24 -23.81
N SER A 331 -11.08 -12.86 -22.66
CA SER A 331 -11.92 -12.69 -21.46
C SER A 331 -11.80 -11.30 -20.84
N VAL A 332 -10.66 -10.62 -21.05
CA VAL A 332 -10.43 -9.25 -20.57
C VAL A 332 -10.76 -8.21 -21.64
N MET A 333 -10.70 -8.60 -22.91
CA MET A 333 -11.03 -7.77 -24.07
C MET A 333 -12.02 -8.50 -24.98
N PRO A 334 -13.28 -8.68 -24.53
CA PRO A 334 -14.27 -9.39 -25.33
C PRO A 334 -14.62 -8.59 -26.59
N GLU A 335 -14.71 -9.30 -27.73
CA GLU A 335 -14.93 -8.68 -29.05
C GLU A 335 -16.23 -7.84 -29.09
N GLY A 336 -17.24 -8.24 -28.30
CA GLY A 336 -18.53 -7.54 -28.20
C GLY A 336 -18.41 -6.11 -27.63
N ASP A 337 -17.54 -5.92 -26.64
CA ASP A 337 -17.39 -4.63 -25.96
C ASP A 337 -16.42 -3.71 -26.69
N TRP A 338 -15.36 -4.27 -27.27
CA TRP A 338 -14.31 -3.51 -27.95
C TRP A 338 -14.57 -3.32 -29.44
N LYS A 339 -15.59 -3.97 -30.01
CA LYS A 339 -16.03 -3.91 -31.43
C LYS A 339 -14.87 -4.02 -32.44
N THR A 340 -13.77 -4.61 -32.03
CA THR A 340 -12.52 -4.70 -32.76
C THR A 340 -11.89 -6.06 -32.47
N ARG A 341 -11.30 -6.68 -33.50
CA ARG A 341 -10.50 -7.91 -33.35
C ARG A 341 -9.09 -7.56 -32.87
N LEU A 342 -9.01 -6.82 -31.76
CA LEU A 342 -7.75 -6.43 -31.14
C LEU A 342 -7.40 -7.44 -30.06
N LEU A 343 -6.41 -8.29 -30.33
CA LEU A 343 -5.86 -9.20 -29.34
C LEU A 343 -4.61 -8.57 -28.73
N ILE A 344 -4.75 -7.96 -27.55
CA ILE A 344 -3.59 -7.60 -26.72
C ILE A 344 -3.29 -8.80 -25.83
N PRO A 345 -2.14 -9.48 -25.98
CA PRO A 345 -1.81 -10.65 -25.17
C PRO A 345 -1.87 -10.30 -23.70
N TYR A 346 -2.72 -10.97 -22.94
CA TYR A 346 -2.86 -10.80 -21.51
C TYR A 346 -2.05 -11.88 -20.81
N SER A 347 -0.98 -11.49 -20.12
CA SER A 347 -0.09 -12.47 -19.49
C SER A 347 -0.75 -13.22 -18.32
N PRO A 348 -0.60 -14.55 -18.24
CA PRO A 348 -1.10 -15.34 -17.11
C PRO A 348 -0.22 -15.27 -15.86
N PHE A 349 0.96 -14.63 -15.93
CA PHE A 349 1.99 -14.70 -14.88
C PHE A 349 1.49 -14.35 -13.48
N PHE A 350 0.68 -13.28 -13.35
CA PHE A 350 0.09 -12.91 -12.06
C PHE A 350 -0.76 -14.05 -11.45
N TYR A 351 -1.59 -14.69 -12.27
CA TYR A 351 -2.45 -15.78 -11.83
C TYR A 351 -1.63 -17.02 -11.48
N MET A 352 -0.55 -17.31 -12.22
CA MET A 352 0.37 -18.41 -11.92
C MET A 352 1.02 -18.24 -10.55
N VAL A 353 1.52 -17.04 -10.25
CA VAL A 353 2.12 -16.74 -8.94
C VAL A 353 1.05 -16.82 -7.84
N SER A 354 -0.16 -16.35 -8.12
CA SER A 354 -1.26 -16.31 -7.16
C SER A 354 -1.94 -17.67 -6.93
N ALA A 355 -1.78 -18.65 -7.84
CA ALA A 355 -2.32 -20.01 -7.68
C ALA A 355 -1.82 -20.70 -6.41
N GLY A 356 -0.60 -20.39 -5.97
CA GLY A 356 -0.06 -20.89 -4.69
C GLY A 356 -0.86 -20.41 -3.47
N LEU A 357 -1.57 -19.29 -3.56
CA LEU A 357 -2.41 -18.78 -2.47
C LEU A 357 -3.65 -19.64 -2.23
N ALA A 358 -4.12 -20.38 -3.24
CA ALA A 358 -5.26 -21.29 -3.11
C ALA A 358 -4.96 -22.51 -2.21
N GLN A 359 -3.68 -22.74 -1.89
CA GLN A 359 -3.23 -23.83 -1.01
C GLN A 359 -3.19 -23.42 0.47
N LEU A 360 -3.44 -22.15 0.79
CA LEU A 360 -3.43 -21.67 2.16
C LEU A 360 -4.76 -22.05 2.86
N PRO A 361 -4.74 -22.35 4.18
CA PRO A 361 -5.94 -22.66 4.95
C PRO A 361 -6.75 -21.39 5.30
N VAL A 362 -6.89 -20.48 4.34
CA VAL A 362 -7.65 -19.22 4.47
C VAL A 362 -8.40 -18.99 3.16
N ALA A 363 -9.51 -18.25 3.23
CA ALA A 363 -10.25 -17.90 2.03
C ALA A 363 -9.35 -17.14 1.03
N LEU A 364 -9.40 -17.56 -0.24
CA LEU A 364 -8.48 -17.08 -1.28
C LEU A 364 -8.54 -15.56 -1.46
N ASN A 365 -9.72 -14.95 -1.33
CA ASN A 365 -9.89 -13.50 -1.35
C ASN A 365 -9.07 -12.81 -0.25
N LEU A 366 -9.14 -13.28 0.99
CA LEU A 366 -8.42 -12.68 2.11
C LEU A 366 -6.90 -12.80 1.94
N ALA A 367 -6.43 -13.94 1.42
CA ALA A 367 -5.01 -14.11 1.07
C ALA A 367 -4.59 -13.10 -0.02
N LEU A 368 -5.40 -12.97 -1.07
CA LEU A 368 -5.14 -12.07 -2.19
C LEU A 368 -5.12 -10.60 -1.75
N TYR A 369 -6.10 -10.16 -0.95
CA TYR A 369 -6.16 -8.82 -0.37
C TYR A 369 -4.91 -8.52 0.47
N THR A 370 -4.49 -9.48 1.29
CA THR A 370 -3.33 -9.35 2.16
C THR A 370 -2.04 -9.15 1.35
N ILE A 371 -1.80 -10.00 0.34
CA ILE A 371 -0.60 -9.90 -0.49
C ILE A 371 -0.62 -8.63 -1.35
N ALA A 372 -1.75 -8.32 -1.99
CA ALA A 372 -1.87 -7.11 -2.81
C ALA A 372 -1.62 -5.83 -1.98
N THR A 373 -2.18 -5.77 -0.77
CA THR A 373 -1.98 -4.64 0.16
C THR A 373 -0.56 -4.59 0.71
N LEU A 374 0.05 -5.75 1.01
CA LEU A 374 1.43 -5.83 1.48
C LEU A 374 2.39 -5.24 0.44
N LEU A 375 2.23 -5.64 -0.82
CA LEU A 375 3.04 -5.13 -1.91
C LEU A 375 2.83 -3.63 -2.07
N ASP A 376 1.59 -3.16 -2.13
CA ASP A 376 1.29 -1.74 -2.27
C ASP A 376 1.86 -0.89 -1.11
N ALA A 377 1.63 -1.29 0.15
CA ALA A 377 2.15 -0.58 1.32
C ALA A 377 3.69 -0.61 1.39
N SER A 378 4.34 -1.70 0.95
CA SER A 378 5.80 -1.81 0.97
C SER A 378 6.51 -0.84 0.01
N ARG A 379 5.78 -0.23 -0.95
CA ARG A 379 6.33 0.80 -1.85
C ARG A 379 6.94 1.97 -1.09
N VAL A 380 6.47 2.25 0.14
CA VAL A 380 7.02 3.28 1.04
C VAL A 380 8.55 3.16 1.19
N TYR A 381 9.07 1.93 1.32
CA TYR A 381 10.50 1.69 1.48
C TYR A 381 11.27 1.86 0.16
N LEU A 382 10.67 1.49 -0.97
CA LEU A 382 11.27 1.59 -2.29
C LEU A 382 11.35 3.05 -2.76
N VAL A 383 10.28 3.83 -2.56
CA VAL A 383 10.25 5.28 -2.89
C VAL A 383 11.28 6.04 -2.06
N ALA A 384 11.31 5.82 -0.73
CA ALA A 384 12.31 6.44 0.12
C ALA A 384 13.74 6.05 -0.27
N PHE A 385 13.94 4.79 -0.67
CA PHE A 385 15.24 4.30 -1.11
C PHE A 385 15.72 5.04 -2.36
N ILE A 386 14.85 5.17 -3.37
CA ILE A 386 15.16 5.90 -4.62
C ILE A 386 15.50 7.36 -4.31
N ALA A 387 14.73 8.03 -3.46
CA ALA A 387 14.98 9.41 -3.06
C ALA A 387 16.36 9.60 -2.40
N LEU A 388 16.73 8.72 -1.45
CA LEU A 388 18.05 8.75 -0.82
C LEU A 388 19.17 8.47 -1.82
N ARG A 389 18.95 7.53 -2.76
CA ARG A 389 19.92 7.26 -3.84
C ARG A 389 20.06 8.40 -4.81
N PHE A 390 19.06 9.28 -4.97
CA PHE A 390 19.21 10.54 -5.71
C PHE A 390 20.00 11.60 -4.93
N GLY A 391 20.43 11.30 -3.71
CA GLY A 391 21.15 12.24 -2.84
C GLY A 391 20.22 13.27 -2.18
N TRP A 392 18.92 12.98 -2.10
CA TRP A 392 17.98 13.87 -1.42
C TRP A 392 17.99 13.66 0.09
N SER A 393 17.46 14.64 0.84
CA SER A 393 17.36 14.57 2.29
C SER A 393 16.44 13.44 2.74
N GLU A 394 16.65 12.92 3.95
CA GLU A 394 15.73 11.96 4.57
C GLU A 394 14.29 12.50 4.66
N ARG A 395 14.17 13.83 4.79
CA ARG A 395 12.88 14.51 4.80
C ARG A 395 12.16 14.41 3.45
N ALA A 396 12.86 14.71 2.36
CA ALA A 396 12.33 14.51 1.02
C ALA A 396 11.95 13.05 0.77
N ALA A 397 12.75 12.11 1.29
CA ALA A 397 12.49 10.67 1.15
C ALA A 397 11.19 10.22 1.84
N TRP A 398 10.97 10.58 3.10
CA TRP A 398 9.71 10.20 3.76
C TRP A 398 8.51 11.00 3.24
N LEU A 399 8.69 12.24 2.79
CA LEU A 399 7.63 13.03 2.15
C LEU A 399 7.17 12.40 0.83
N ALA A 400 8.12 11.96 0.00
CA ALA A 400 7.81 11.23 -1.23
C ALA A 400 7.08 9.91 -0.93
N ALA A 401 7.55 9.18 0.09
CA ALA A 401 6.94 7.93 0.51
C ALA A 401 5.51 8.14 1.07
N ALA A 402 5.29 9.22 1.82
CA ALA A 402 3.97 9.58 2.35
C ALA A 402 3.00 9.94 1.21
N LEU A 403 3.44 10.75 0.24
CA LEU A 403 2.63 11.06 -0.95
C LEU A 403 2.25 9.79 -1.70
N ALA A 404 3.22 8.90 -1.98
CA ALA A 404 2.95 7.65 -2.68
C ALA A 404 1.99 6.72 -1.91
N THR A 405 2.05 6.71 -0.58
CA THR A 405 1.24 5.83 0.28
C THR A 405 -0.20 6.32 0.42
N PHE A 406 -0.39 7.62 0.59
CA PHE A 406 -1.68 8.27 0.85
C PHE A 406 -2.25 9.02 -0.35
N THR A 407 -1.79 8.71 -1.57
CA THR A 407 -2.57 9.08 -2.76
C THR A 407 -3.86 8.26 -2.74
N PRO A 408 -5.05 8.90 -2.66
CA PRO A 408 -6.34 8.20 -2.52
C PRO A 408 -6.58 7.18 -3.62
N ALA A 409 -6.10 7.50 -4.81
CA ALA A 409 -6.16 6.66 -5.99
C ALA A 409 -5.58 5.24 -5.75
N SER A 410 -4.53 5.08 -4.93
CA SER A 410 -3.97 3.75 -4.63
C SER A 410 -4.98 2.81 -3.94
N PHE A 411 -5.98 3.37 -3.27
CA PHE A 411 -7.09 2.63 -2.67
C PHE A 411 -8.08 2.16 -3.75
N LEU A 412 -8.38 3.00 -4.75
CA LEU A 412 -9.25 2.63 -5.88
C LEU A 412 -8.71 1.44 -6.66
N LEU A 413 -7.38 1.38 -6.89
CA LEU A 413 -6.75 0.23 -7.55
C LEU A 413 -7.04 -1.09 -6.83
N GLN A 414 -7.04 -1.07 -5.50
CA GLN A 414 -7.34 -2.26 -4.69
C GLN A 414 -8.83 -2.60 -4.73
N GLN A 415 -9.70 -1.59 -4.66
CA GLN A 415 -11.14 -1.78 -4.71
C GLN A 415 -11.64 -2.23 -6.09
N TRP A 416 -11.01 -1.82 -7.18
CA TRP A 416 -11.35 -2.37 -8.49
C TRP A 416 -10.92 -3.84 -8.62
N GLY A 417 -10.06 -4.32 -7.73
CA GLY A 417 -9.48 -5.66 -7.86
C GLY A 417 -8.39 -5.70 -8.91
N ASN A 418 -7.78 -4.56 -9.29
CA ASN A 418 -6.78 -4.48 -10.34
C ASN A 418 -5.40 -4.99 -9.86
N TYR A 419 -5.38 -6.22 -9.36
CA TYR A 419 -4.24 -6.90 -8.75
C TYR A 419 -3.10 -7.13 -9.74
N PRO A 420 -3.33 -7.58 -11.00
CA PRO A 420 -2.24 -7.74 -11.97
C PRO A 420 -1.49 -6.43 -12.24
N THR A 421 -2.22 -5.32 -12.40
CA THR A 421 -1.61 -3.99 -12.58
C THR A 421 -0.85 -3.57 -11.33
N SER A 422 -1.44 -3.73 -10.14
CA SER A 422 -0.81 -3.33 -8.87
C SER A 422 0.47 -4.12 -8.59
N PHE A 423 0.46 -5.43 -8.87
CA PHE A 423 1.62 -6.32 -8.79
C PHE A 423 2.73 -5.87 -9.75
N SER A 424 2.38 -5.58 -11.01
CA SER A 424 3.35 -5.17 -12.01
C SER A 424 3.94 -3.77 -11.76
N LEU A 425 3.14 -2.82 -11.26
CA LEU A 425 3.64 -1.51 -10.83
C LEU A 425 4.59 -1.63 -9.63
N TRP A 426 4.35 -2.59 -8.73
CA TRP A 426 5.28 -2.89 -7.64
C TRP A 426 6.60 -3.48 -8.16
N LEU A 427 6.55 -4.44 -9.08
CA LEU A 427 7.74 -5.01 -9.72
C LEU A 427 8.54 -3.95 -10.48
N THR A 428 7.86 -3.04 -11.18
CA THR A 428 8.48 -1.89 -11.87
C THR A 428 9.23 -1.00 -10.89
N LEU A 429 8.63 -0.70 -9.74
CA LEU A 429 9.26 0.12 -8.71
C LEU A 429 10.44 -0.61 -8.06
N LEU A 430 10.32 -1.92 -7.81
CA LEU A 430 11.41 -2.75 -7.30
C LEU A 430 12.58 -2.78 -8.28
N PHE A 431 12.31 -3.03 -9.57
CA PHE A 431 13.32 -2.97 -10.63
C PHE A 431 14.00 -1.60 -10.67
N THR A 432 13.22 -0.52 -10.61
CA THR A 432 13.76 0.85 -10.59
C THR A 432 14.67 1.09 -9.39
N ALA A 433 14.26 0.65 -8.20
CA ALA A 433 15.07 0.75 -6.99
C ALA A 433 16.39 -0.03 -7.12
N LEU A 434 16.34 -1.28 -7.59
CA LEU A 434 17.55 -2.09 -7.80
C LEU A 434 18.46 -1.54 -8.91
N LEU A 435 17.89 -0.99 -9.98
CA LEU A 435 18.64 -0.31 -11.03
C LEU A 435 19.42 0.88 -10.48
N VAL A 436 18.75 1.74 -9.69
CA VAL A 436 19.38 2.91 -9.05
C VAL A 436 20.42 2.50 -7.98
N ALA A 437 20.20 1.37 -7.29
CA ALA A 437 21.17 0.79 -6.37
C ALA A 437 22.43 0.31 -7.09
N ALA A 438 22.25 -0.45 -8.18
CA ALA A 438 23.32 -1.06 -8.95
C ALA A 438 23.98 -0.09 -9.95
N TRP A 439 23.40 1.09 -10.19
CA TRP A 439 23.87 2.03 -11.21
C TRP A 439 25.39 2.34 -11.16
N PRO A 440 26.01 2.57 -9.99
CA PRO A 440 27.45 2.84 -9.92
C PRO A 440 28.31 1.62 -10.30
N ARG A 441 27.73 0.42 -10.26
CA ARG A 441 28.41 -0.88 -10.45
C ARG A 441 27.50 -1.84 -11.22
N LEU A 442 27.19 -1.49 -12.47
CA LEU A 442 26.55 -2.40 -13.42
C LEU A 442 27.57 -3.46 -13.90
N ASP A 443 27.93 -4.37 -12.99
CA ASP A 443 28.77 -5.54 -13.25
C ASP A 443 27.95 -6.69 -13.86
N ARG A 444 28.62 -7.80 -14.23
CA ARG A 444 27.94 -8.94 -14.87
C ARG A 444 26.81 -9.53 -14.02
N ARG A 445 26.97 -9.57 -12.69
CA ARG A 445 25.95 -10.13 -11.79
C ARG A 445 24.75 -9.20 -11.70
N ALA A 446 24.99 -7.89 -11.56
CA ALA A 446 23.94 -6.88 -11.56
C ALA A 446 23.16 -6.91 -12.88
N LEU A 447 23.84 -7.04 -14.02
CA LEU A 447 23.19 -7.14 -15.33
C LEU A 447 22.29 -8.37 -15.41
N LEU A 448 22.79 -9.56 -15.02
CA LEU A 448 21.99 -10.78 -15.01
C LEU A 448 20.72 -10.63 -14.16
N TRP A 449 20.85 -10.18 -12.91
CA TRP A 449 19.70 -10.05 -12.02
C TRP A 449 18.70 -8.97 -12.47
N LEU A 450 19.19 -7.84 -13.01
CA LEU A 450 18.33 -6.81 -13.58
C LEU A 450 17.61 -7.31 -14.84
N THR A 451 18.26 -8.09 -15.70
CA THR A 451 17.64 -8.71 -16.87
C THR A 451 16.54 -9.69 -16.46
N LEU A 452 16.80 -10.58 -15.50
CA LEU A 452 15.82 -11.54 -15.01
C LEU A 452 14.61 -10.84 -14.36
N LEU A 453 14.85 -9.86 -13.50
CA LEU A 453 13.77 -9.10 -12.86
C LEU A 453 12.97 -8.28 -13.88
N LEU A 454 13.64 -7.66 -14.85
CA LEU A 454 12.96 -6.91 -15.91
C LEU A 454 12.13 -7.83 -16.80
N ALA A 455 12.63 -9.04 -17.12
CA ALA A 455 11.86 -10.03 -17.86
C ALA A 455 10.61 -10.47 -17.09
N VAL A 456 10.75 -10.77 -15.79
CA VAL A 456 9.62 -11.05 -14.88
C VAL A 456 8.63 -9.87 -14.86
N THR A 457 9.14 -8.64 -14.84
CA THR A 457 8.31 -7.43 -14.88
C THR A 457 7.56 -7.34 -16.22
N PHE A 458 8.22 -7.62 -17.35
CA PHE A 458 7.60 -7.62 -18.67
C PHE A 458 6.53 -8.69 -18.82
N VAL A 459 6.76 -9.90 -18.30
CA VAL A 459 5.73 -10.94 -18.33
C VAL A 459 4.69 -10.77 -17.24
N SER A 460 4.86 -9.91 -16.24
CA SER A 460 3.85 -9.77 -15.18
C SER A 460 2.54 -9.16 -15.67
N TYR A 461 2.60 -8.17 -16.56
CA TYR A 461 1.44 -7.50 -17.15
C TYR A 461 1.85 -6.70 -18.39
N THR A 462 1.07 -6.83 -19.47
CA THR A 462 1.47 -6.36 -20.81
C THR A 462 1.53 -4.85 -20.92
N VAL A 463 0.57 -4.13 -20.35
CA VAL A 463 0.55 -2.66 -20.46
C VAL A 463 1.75 -2.04 -19.76
N THR A 464 2.04 -2.47 -18.53
CA THR A 464 3.21 -2.01 -17.78
C THR A 464 4.52 -2.46 -18.44
N ALA A 465 4.56 -3.60 -19.12
CA ALA A 465 5.71 -4.01 -19.90
C ALA A 465 6.04 -3.00 -21.02
N VAL A 466 5.04 -2.61 -21.81
CA VAL A 466 5.21 -1.62 -22.89
C VAL A 466 5.61 -0.26 -22.30
N MET A 467 4.94 0.20 -21.25
CA MET A 467 5.25 1.47 -20.59
C MET A 467 6.67 1.46 -20.00
N LEU A 468 7.10 0.38 -19.37
CA LEU A 468 8.46 0.24 -18.83
C LEU A 468 9.50 0.21 -19.94
N GLY A 469 9.24 -0.54 -21.02
CA GLY A 469 10.11 -0.58 -22.19
C GLY A 469 10.33 0.82 -22.77
N ILE A 470 9.26 1.57 -23.01
CA ILE A 470 9.34 2.95 -23.52
C ILE A 470 10.05 3.87 -22.51
N THR A 471 9.76 3.75 -21.22
CA THR A 471 10.44 4.51 -20.17
C THR A 471 11.94 4.24 -20.18
N LEU A 472 12.37 2.99 -20.33
CA LEU A 472 13.78 2.62 -20.40
C LEU A 472 14.46 3.17 -21.65
N LEU A 473 13.82 3.09 -22.82
CA LEU A 473 14.35 3.65 -24.05
C LEU A 473 14.49 5.18 -23.96
N ALA A 474 13.47 5.87 -23.43
CA ALA A 474 13.52 7.30 -23.19
C ALA A 474 14.62 7.66 -22.18
N PHE A 475 14.78 6.89 -21.10
CA PHE A 475 15.83 7.10 -20.11
C PHE A 475 17.24 6.91 -20.70
N ILE A 476 17.45 5.88 -21.51
CA ILE A 476 18.71 5.63 -22.23
C ILE A 476 19.01 6.79 -23.19
N ALA A 477 18.04 7.21 -23.99
CA ALA A 477 18.21 8.30 -24.96
C ALA A 477 18.52 9.64 -24.28
N LEU A 478 17.72 10.03 -23.28
CA LEU A 478 17.95 11.25 -22.50
C LEU A 478 19.31 11.21 -21.77
N GLY A 479 19.65 10.05 -21.21
CA GLY A 479 20.92 9.82 -20.54
C GLY A 479 22.12 10.05 -21.46
N TRP A 480 22.06 9.51 -22.68
CA TRP A 480 23.10 9.69 -23.69
C TRP A 480 23.21 11.15 -24.14
N LEU A 481 22.08 11.83 -24.38
CA LEU A 481 22.07 13.26 -24.74
C LEU A 481 22.69 14.15 -23.66
N LEU A 482 22.42 13.84 -22.38
CA LEU A 482 22.99 14.59 -21.26
C LEU A 482 24.48 14.28 -21.02
N GLU A 483 24.93 13.07 -21.36
CA GLU A 483 26.34 12.66 -21.28
C GLU A 483 27.18 13.38 -22.35
N GLN A 484 26.67 13.51 -23.58
CA GLN A 484 27.35 14.22 -24.68
C GLN A 484 27.58 15.71 -24.41
N ARG A 485 26.72 16.34 -23.60
CA ARG A 485 26.80 17.77 -23.29
C ARG A 485 27.80 18.13 -22.20
N ARG A 486 28.48 17.16 -21.59
CA ARG A 486 29.53 17.47 -20.64
C ARG A 486 30.73 17.97 -21.43
N PRO A 487 31.08 19.27 -21.34
CA PRO A 487 32.31 19.73 -21.95
C PRO A 487 33.42 18.87 -21.35
N THR A 488 34.16 18.18 -22.21
CA THR A 488 35.43 17.58 -21.83
C THR A 488 36.23 18.76 -21.32
N VAL A 489 36.30 18.94 -19.99
CA VAL A 489 37.14 19.97 -19.38
C VAL A 489 38.54 19.55 -19.74
N SER A 490 38.98 20.04 -20.89
CA SER A 490 40.31 19.86 -21.40
C SER A 490 41.15 20.66 -20.42
N ASN A 491 41.88 19.95 -19.57
CA ASN A 491 42.87 20.53 -18.66
C ASN A 491 44.00 21.27 -19.40
N ALA A 492 43.88 21.53 -20.71
CA ALA A 492 44.80 22.35 -21.49
C ALA A 492 44.96 23.78 -20.94
N ALA A 493 43.98 24.32 -20.21
CA ALA A 493 44.08 25.66 -19.63
C ALA A 493 44.93 25.73 -18.34
N LEU A 494 45.26 24.59 -17.71
CA LEU A 494 46.05 24.58 -16.47
C LEU A 494 47.55 24.40 -16.69
N GLY A 495 48.03 24.23 -17.93
CA GLY A 495 49.47 24.13 -18.24
C GLY A 495 50.21 22.96 -17.57
N VAL A 496 49.54 22.16 -16.74
CA VAL A 496 50.08 20.95 -16.15
C VAL A 496 50.05 19.89 -17.23
N VAL A 497 51.19 19.74 -17.90
CA VAL A 497 51.57 18.57 -18.69
C VAL A 497 51.65 17.39 -17.71
N ALA A 498 50.51 16.94 -17.19
CA ALA A 498 50.40 15.68 -16.52
C ALA A 498 50.44 14.61 -17.61
N GLU A 499 51.60 13.98 -17.72
CA GLU A 499 51.93 12.87 -18.58
C GLU A 499 50.73 11.92 -18.74
N ARG A 500 50.17 11.92 -19.95
CA ARG A 500 49.07 11.06 -20.39
C ARG A 500 49.56 9.60 -20.42
N THR A 501 49.56 8.93 -19.28
CA THR A 501 49.73 7.46 -19.21
C THR A 501 48.54 6.75 -18.58
N ALA A 502 47.42 7.44 -18.37
CA ALA A 502 46.13 6.79 -18.16
C ALA A 502 45.44 6.66 -19.54
N PRO A 503 45.35 5.47 -20.14
CA PRO A 503 44.77 5.30 -21.46
C PRO A 503 43.33 5.81 -21.45
N ALA A 504 43.06 6.81 -22.30
CA ALA A 504 41.75 7.32 -22.66
C ALA A 504 40.94 6.30 -23.49
N ALA A 505 41.04 5.02 -23.14
CA ALA A 505 40.13 3.98 -23.55
C ALA A 505 39.09 3.85 -22.44
N TYR A 506 38.06 4.70 -22.45
CA TYR A 506 36.76 4.19 -22.02
C TYR A 506 36.39 3.16 -23.10
N PRO A 507 36.51 1.84 -22.85
CA PRO A 507 36.30 0.85 -23.88
C PRO A 507 34.89 1.02 -24.46
N ALA A 508 34.72 0.66 -25.73
CA ALA A 508 33.50 0.83 -26.52
C ALA A 508 32.21 0.17 -25.94
N LEU A 509 32.23 -0.37 -24.72
CA LEU A 509 31.10 -0.87 -23.93
C LEU A 509 30.88 -0.14 -22.57
N GLY A 510 31.61 0.93 -22.27
CA GLY A 510 31.77 1.46 -20.91
C GLY A 510 30.61 2.26 -20.30
N SER A 511 29.72 2.88 -21.10
CA SER A 511 28.64 3.73 -20.55
C SER A 511 27.56 2.88 -19.85
N PRO A 512 27.10 3.27 -18.65
CA PRO A 512 26.03 2.55 -17.94
C PRO A 512 24.73 2.48 -18.77
N TYR A 513 24.49 3.43 -19.67
CA TYR A 513 23.33 3.42 -20.58
C TYR A 513 23.42 2.31 -21.63
N ARG A 514 24.62 2.00 -22.15
CA ARG A 514 24.82 0.84 -23.06
C ARG A 514 24.56 -0.48 -22.35
N LYS A 515 25.00 -0.58 -21.10
CA LYS A 515 24.74 -1.76 -20.26
C LYS A 515 23.25 -1.91 -19.94
N LEU A 516 22.56 -0.80 -19.65
CA LEU A 516 21.11 -0.81 -19.49
C LEU A 516 20.40 -1.22 -20.78
N LEU A 517 20.86 -0.76 -21.95
CA LEU A 517 20.33 -1.20 -23.24
C LEU A 517 20.45 -2.73 -23.41
N LEU A 518 21.59 -3.32 -23.05
CA LEU A 518 21.77 -4.78 -23.05
C LEU A 518 20.80 -5.49 -22.08
N VAL A 519 20.58 -4.92 -20.89
CA VAL A 519 19.58 -5.44 -19.94
C VAL A 519 18.19 -5.42 -20.55
N THR A 520 17.79 -4.30 -21.16
CA THR A 520 16.49 -4.14 -21.82
C THR A 520 16.33 -5.13 -22.97
N ILE A 521 17.32 -5.24 -23.87
CA ILE A 521 17.29 -6.19 -25.00
C ILE A 521 17.18 -7.63 -24.47
N GLY A 522 18.03 -8.02 -23.52
CA GLY A 522 18.01 -9.37 -22.95
C GLY A 522 16.68 -9.70 -22.29
N ALA A 523 16.10 -8.74 -21.55
CA ALA A 523 14.80 -8.93 -20.90
C ALA A 523 13.65 -9.03 -21.90
N THR A 524 13.66 -8.21 -22.96
CA THR A 524 12.70 -8.29 -24.06
C THR A 524 12.78 -9.64 -24.75
N LEU A 525 13.98 -10.11 -25.10
CA LEU A 525 14.17 -11.43 -25.71
C LEU A 525 13.67 -12.54 -24.79
N LEU A 526 13.99 -12.49 -23.49
CA LEU A 526 13.50 -13.48 -22.54
C LEU A 526 11.97 -13.44 -22.39
N ALA A 527 11.36 -12.26 -22.35
CA ALA A 527 9.90 -12.13 -22.30
C ALA A 527 9.21 -12.61 -23.58
N MET A 528 9.83 -12.40 -24.75
CA MET A 528 9.38 -12.95 -26.03
C MET A 528 9.50 -14.47 -26.07
N LEU A 529 10.65 -15.02 -25.68
CA LEU A 529 10.86 -16.47 -25.61
C LEU A 529 9.95 -17.15 -24.60
N THR A 530 9.64 -16.46 -23.50
CA THR A 530 8.70 -16.96 -22.50
C THR A 530 7.29 -16.87 -23.06
N PHE A 531 6.69 -15.67 -23.12
CA PHE A 531 5.25 -15.55 -23.32
C PHE A 531 4.85 -14.85 -24.62
N TYR A 532 5.49 -13.73 -24.99
CA TYR A 532 4.94 -12.88 -26.06
C TYR A 532 5.25 -13.36 -27.48
N GLY A 533 6.27 -14.21 -27.66
CA GLY A 533 6.73 -14.66 -28.97
C GLY A 533 5.66 -15.43 -29.75
N GLN A 534 4.83 -16.20 -29.05
CA GLN A 534 3.72 -16.94 -29.65
C GLN A 534 2.63 -16.03 -30.26
N TYR A 535 2.53 -14.78 -29.79
CA TYR A 535 1.53 -13.82 -30.26
C TYR A 535 2.05 -12.91 -31.37
N ILE A 536 3.34 -12.96 -31.74
CA ILE A 536 3.92 -12.05 -32.75
C ILE A 536 3.16 -12.14 -34.08
N VAL A 537 2.84 -13.37 -34.54
CA VAL A 537 2.11 -13.55 -35.80
C VAL A 537 0.73 -12.92 -35.73
N ILE A 538 -0.01 -13.13 -34.64
CA ILE A 538 -1.35 -12.54 -34.43
C ILE A 538 -1.27 -11.02 -34.32
N LEU A 539 -0.25 -10.50 -33.62
CA LEU A 539 -0.04 -9.06 -33.49
C LEU A 539 0.23 -8.40 -34.84
N VAL A 540 1.11 -8.98 -35.66
CA VAL A 540 1.48 -8.43 -36.98
C VAL A 540 0.38 -8.62 -38.02
N ARG A 541 -0.28 -9.78 -38.04
CA ARG A 541 -1.29 -10.11 -39.05
C ARG A 541 -2.64 -9.47 -38.75
N ASP A 542 -3.05 -9.49 -37.48
CA ASP A 542 -4.41 -9.14 -37.10
C ASP A 542 -4.43 -7.82 -36.31
N THR A 543 -3.67 -7.74 -35.21
CA THR A 543 -3.83 -6.62 -34.26
C THR A 543 -3.36 -5.29 -34.84
N ILE A 544 -2.14 -5.20 -35.37
CA ILE A 544 -1.60 -3.94 -35.92
C ILE A 544 -2.42 -3.47 -37.13
N PRO A 545 -2.72 -4.29 -38.15
CA PRO A 545 -3.57 -3.88 -39.26
C PRO A 545 -4.96 -3.47 -38.79
N ASN A 546 -5.57 -4.19 -37.84
CA ASN A 546 -6.86 -3.78 -37.28
C ASN A 546 -6.77 -2.45 -36.54
N MET A 547 -5.73 -2.21 -35.72
CA MET A 547 -5.53 -0.89 -35.09
C MET A 547 -5.42 0.21 -36.14
N LEU A 548 -4.56 0.03 -37.15
CA LEU A 548 -4.34 1.00 -38.22
C LEU A 548 -5.60 1.22 -39.07
N ASN A 549 -6.33 0.15 -39.39
CA ASN A 549 -7.57 0.21 -40.12
C ASN A 549 -8.67 0.86 -39.29
N THR A 550 -8.77 0.61 -37.99
CA THR A 550 -9.74 1.30 -37.13
C THR A 550 -9.39 2.78 -37.02
N VAL A 551 -8.11 3.15 -36.94
CA VAL A 551 -7.68 4.57 -37.07
C VAL A 551 -8.11 5.15 -38.43
N GLY A 552 -7.88 4.42 -39.52
CA GLY A 552 -8.02 4.92 -40.90
C GLY A 552 -9.45 4.90 -41.49
N SER A 553 -10.20 3.83 -41.29
CA SER A 553 -11.54 3.58 -41.88
C SER A 553 -12.68 4.25 -41.12
N SER A 554 -12.50 4.46 -39.82
CA SER A 554 -13.53 5.04 -38.94
C SER A 554 -13.38 6.55 -38.79
N GLY A 555 -12.30 7.15 -39.31
CA GLY A 555 -11.84 8.48 -38.89
C GLY A 555 -11.54 8.60 -37.39
N SER A 556 -11.69 7.52 -36.61
CA SER A 556 -11.40 7.39 -35.18
C SER A 556 -11.40 5.91 -34.76
N LEU A 557 -10.31 5.44 -34.14
CA LEU A 557 -10.44 4.45 -33.07
C LEU A 557 -11.33 5.11 -32.03
N LYS A 558 -12.65 4.88 -32.04
CA LYS A 558 -13.58 5.70 -31.24
C LYS A 558 -13.03 5.83 -29.81
N PRO A 559 -12.54 7.02 -29.41
CA PRO A 559 -12.63 7.40 -28.02
C PRO A 559 -14.10 7.80 -27.84
N VAL A 560 -14.45 8.08 -26.61
CA VAL A 560 -15.55 8.97 -26.26
C VAL A 560 -15.72 10.07 -27.34
N THR A 561 -16.96 10.38 -27.75
CA THR A 561 -17.39 11.32 -28.80
C THR A 561 -16.98 12.78 -28.54
N GLN A 562 -15.74 13.01 -28.12
CA GLN A 562 -15.27 14.18 -27.40
C GLN A 562 -14.12 14.83 -28.16
N SER A 563 -14.18 16.15 -28.27
CA SER A 563 -13.08 16.94 -28.80
C SER A 563 -11.85 16.84 -27.88
N TRP A 564 -10.65 17.20 -28.36
CA TRP A 564 -9.45 17.28 -27.51
C TRP A 564 -9.66 18.11 -26.22
N PRO A 565 -10.31 19.30 -26.27
CA PRO A 565 -10.70 20.03 -25.07
C PRO A 565 -11.57 19.23 -24.10
N ASP A 566 -12.60 18.53 -24.62
CA ASP A 566 -13.49 17.71 -23.80
C ASP A 566 -12.73 16.55 -23.15
N TYR A 567 -11.84 15.88 -23.89
CA TYR A 567 -11.01 14.81 -23.34
C TYR A 567 -10.09 15.32 -22.23
N ILE A 568 -9.43 16.48 -22.42
CA ILE A 568 -8.60 17.09 -21.39
C ILE A 568 -9.45 17.43 -20.16
N PHE A 569 -10.67 17.96 -20.37
CA PHE A 569 -11.59 18.28 -19.29
C PHE A 569 -12.03 17.02 -18.52
N VAL A 570 -12.48 15.97 -19.21
CA VAL A 570 -12.90 14.69 -18.60
C VAL A 570 -11.73 14.01 -17.89
N SER A 571 -10.55 14.03 -18.51
CA SER A 571 -9.32 13.52 -17.88
C SER A 571 -8.95 14.30 -16.63
N GLY A 572 -9.07 15.62 -16.66
CA GLY A 572 -8.86 16.51 -15.51
C GLY A 572 -9.89 16.25 -14.41
N ALA A 573 -11.17 16.13 -14.77
CA ALA A 573 -12.25 15.74 -13.87
C ALA A 573 -12.00 14.35 -13.27
N THR A 574 -11.38 13.44 -14.01
CA THR A 574 -11.04 12.12 -13.48
C THR A 574 -9.86 12.15 -12.52
N LEU A 575 -8.80 12.91 -12.84
CA LEU A 575 -7.73 13.21 -11.88
C LEU A 575 -8.28 13.85 -10.60
N TRP A 576 -9.32 14.68 -10.73
CA TRP A 576 -10.03 15.27 -9.60
C TRP A 576 -10.82 14.23 -8.80
N ASN A 577 -11.68 13.46 -9.46
CA ASN A 577 -12.55 12.43 -8.85
C ASN A 577 -11.74 11.33 -8.17
N TYR A 578 -10.58 10.97 -8.72
CA TYR A 578 -9.65 10.01 -8.11
C TYR A 578 -8.66 10.67 -7.15
N GLN A 579 -8.77 11.97 -6.92
CA GLN A 579 -7.93 12.77 -6.02
C GLN A 579 -6.42 12.60 -6.33
N LEU A 580 -6.10 12.41 -7.61
CA LEU A 580 -4.74 12.33 -8.14
C LEU A 580 -4.15 13.72 -8.41
N TRP A 581 -5.01 14.71 -8.68
CA TRP A 581 -4.61 16.05 -9.13
C TRP A 581 -3.57 16.71 -8.21
N SER A 582 -3.68 16.55 -6.90
CA SER A 582 -2.79 17.17 -5.92
C SER A 582 -1.38 16.57 -5.96
N THR A 583 -1.27 15.24 -6.08
CA THR A 583 0.03 14.56 -6.24
C THR A 583 0.67 14.93 -7.57
N TYR A 584 -0.13 14.98 -8.64
CA TYR A 584 0.32 15.37 -9.97
C TYR A 584 0.78 16.83 -10.02
N LEU A 585 0.02 17.75 -9.42
CA LEU A 585 0.38 19.16 -9.38
C LEU A 585 1.70 19.38 -8.64
N LEU A 586 1.85 18.82 -7.43
CA LEU A 586 3.09 18.87 -6.67
C LEU A 586 4.25 18.23 -7.44
N GLY A 587 4.00 17.07 -8.07
CA GLY A 587 4.98 16.32 -8.83
C GLY A 587 5.49 17.08 -10.06
N LEU A 588 4.59 17.65 -10.86
CA LEU A 588 4.92 18.41 -12.07
C LEU A 588 5.66 19.70 -11.74
N VAL A 589 5.21 20.45 -10.73
CA VAL A 589 5.92 21.67 -10.25
C VAL A 589 7.29 21.31 -9.70
N GLY A 590 7.40 20.22 -8.94
CA GLY A 590 8.65 19.70 -8.43
C GLY A 590 9.61 19.32 -9.54
N LEU A 591 9.13 18.61 -10.56
CA LEU A 591 9.92 18.23 -11.74
C LEU A 591 10.40 19.46 -12.51
N GLY A 592 9.52 20.42 -12.78
CA GLY A 592 9.88 21.65 -13.50
C GLY A 592 10.99 22.44 -12.78
N ARG A 593 10.91 22.56 -11.45
CA ARG A 593 11.97 23.19 -10.64
C ARG A 593 13.27 22.38 -10.64
N LEU A 594 13.19 21.05 -10.55
CA LEU A 594 14.35 20.17 -10.60
C LEU A 594 15.09 20.28 -11.95
N LEU A 595 14.35 20.43 -13.05
CA LEU A 595 14.91 20.63 -14.39
C LEU A 595 15.52 22.02 -14.58
N ARG A 596 14.94 23.08 -13.98
CA ARG A 596 15.43 24.46 -14.06
C ARG A 596 16.72 24.69 -13.28
N ASN A 597 16.94 23.98 -12.17
CA ASN A 597 18.18 24.05 -11.39
C ASN A 597 19.32 23.36 -12.16
N ARG A 598 19.83 24.04 -13.20
CA ARG A 598 20.93 23.57 -14.05
C ARG A 598 22.30 23.70 -13.38
N GLU A 599 22.40 24.54 -12.38
CA GLU A 599 23.67 24.90 -11.77
C GLU A 599 23.76 24.30 -10.37
N GLY A 600 24.83 23.51 -10.17
CA GLY A 600 25.39 23.35 -8.84
C GLY A 600 25.95 24.70 -8.41
N ASN A 601 25.08 25.63 -7.98
CA ASN A 601 25.52 26.66 -7.06
C ASN A 601 26.12 25.92 -5.87
N GLY A 602 27.45 25.93 -5.79
CA GLY A 602 28.24 25.35 -4.72
C GLY A 602 27.89 25.89 -3.33
N ASP A 603 26.96 26.84 -3.23
CA ASP A 603 26.41 27.38 -1.99
C ASP A 603 25.55 26.38 -1.20
N GLU A 604 25.08 25.29 -1.82
CA GLU A 604 24.49 24.18 -1.07
C GLU A 604 25.54 23.11 -0.79
N GLY A 605 26.69 23.54 -0.27
CA GLY A 605 27.62 22.68 0.44
C GLY A 605 26.82 21.71 1.27
N VAL A 606 26.99 20.42 0.98
CA VAL A 606 26.51 19.32 1.79
C VAL A 606 27.22 19.47 3.13
N ILE A 607 26.69 20.34 4.00
CA ILE A 607 27.05 20.35 5.39
C ILE A 607 26.39 19.08 5.95
N ASN A 608 27.02 17.95 5.68
CA ASN A 608 26.95 16.79 6.53
C ASN A 608 27.56 17.23 7.87
N HIS A 609 26.80 17.98 8.66
CA HIS A 609 26.99 17.93 10.09
C HIS A 609 26.71 16.47 10.44
N ALA A 610 27.77 15.67 10.55
CA ALA A 610 27.72 14.48 11.37
C ALA A 610 27.05 14.91 12.68
N PRO A 611 25.98 14.24 13.13
CA PRO A 611 25.36 14.59 14.40
C PRO A 611 26.43 14.39 15.47
N THR A 612 27.00 15.48 15.97
CA THR A 612 27.81 15.45 17.18
C THR A 612 26.84 15.11 18.30
N GLU A 613 26.87 13.85 18.71
CA GLU A 613 26.01 13.28 19.76
C GLU A 613 26.31 13.84 21.17
N ASN A 614 27.13 14.89 21.30
CA ASN A 614 27.49 15.50 22.57
C ASN A 614 27.03 16.95 22.64
N GLY A 615 25.72 17.13 22.87
CA GLY A 615 25.19 18.34 23.49
C GLY A 615 25.46 18.35 24.99
N LEU A 616 26.74 18.37 25.40
CA LEU A 616 27.18 18.88 26.69
C LEU A 616 27.98 20.13 26.39
N VAL A 617 27.39 21.27 26.72
CA VAL A 617 28.05 22.57 26.76
C VAL A 617 29.11 22.48 27.86
N GLY A 618 30.30 22.02 27.50
CA GLY A 618 31.52 22.23 28.27
C GLY A 618 32.10 23.56 27.83
N ALA A 619 31.95 24.59 28.66
CA ALA A 619 32.71 25.82 28.53
C ALA A 619 34.20 25.46 28.45
N GLN A 620 34.84 25.75 27.32
CA GLN A 620 36.30 25.77 27.24
C GLN A 620 36.79 26.92 28.12
N PHE A 621 37.18 26.60 29.36
CA PHE A 621 38.10 27.44 30.12
C PHE A 621 39.43 27.45 29.36
N ILE A 622 39.71 28.56 28.68
CA ILE A 622 41.05 28.91 28.22
C ILE A 622 41.85 29.23 29.49
N ALA A 623 42.72 28.32 29.91
CA ALA A 623 43.74 28.61 30.89
C ALA A 623 44.79 29.55 30.25
N PRO A 624 45.18 30.67 30.90
CA PRO A 624 46.21 31.54 30.36
C PRO A 624 47.59 30.88 30.51
N SER A 625 48.31 30.79 29.40
CA SER A 625 49.71 30.38 29.35
C SER A 625 50.60 31.32 30.19
N PRO A 626 51.57 30.80 30.96
CA PRO A 626 52.54 31.64 31.64
C PRO A 626 53.53 32.26 30.63
N ARG A 627 53.81 33.56 30.78
CA ARG A 627 54.81 34.32 30.02
C ARG A 627 56.22 33.73 30.25
N PRO A 628 57.06 33.59 29.21
CA PRO A 628 58.49 33.39 29.41
C PRO A 628 59.15 34.72 29.77
N ALA A 629 59.95 34.70 30.84
CA ALA A 629 60.86 35.78 31.20
C ALA A 629 62.09 35.75 30.28
N SER A 630 62.58 36.95 29.95
CA SER A 630 63.77 37.22 29.15
C SER A 630 65.04 36.63 29.76
N PRO A 631 66.06 36.27 28.96
CA PRO A 631 67.35 35.81 29.46
C PRO A 631 68.31 36.99 29.70
N PRO A 632 69.27 36.87 30.63
CA PRO A 632 70.50 37.64 30.59
C PRO A 632 71.62 36.84 29.90
N ASN A 633 72.44 37.58 29.15
CA ASN A 633 73.74 37.15 28.65
C ASN A 633 74.64 36.63 29.78
N HIS A 634 75.47 35.62 29.52
CA HIS A 634 76.89 35.66 29.84
C HIS A 634 77.71 34.58 29.11
N MET A 635 78.92 35.00 28.75
CA MET A 635 80.04 34.27 28.16
C MET A 635 80.54 33.09 29.01
N GLY A 636 81.23 32.14 28.36
CA GLY A 636 82.14 31.23 29.06
C GLY A 636 82.61 30.06 28.21
N GLU A 637 83.90 30.06 27.89
CA GLU A 637 84.71 28.98 27.29
C GLU A 637 84.68 27.66 28.08
N GLY A 638 85.10 26.57 27.43
CA GLY A 638 85.96 25.57 28.07
C GLY A 638 85.42 24.15 28.23
N ASP A 639 85.99 23.26 27.41
CA ASP A 639 86.42 21.88 27.67
C ASP A 639 85.50 20.75 28.16
N GLU A 640 85.69 19.63 27.44
CA GLU A 640 85.73 18.21 27.81
C GLU A 640 84.84 17.67 28.94
N GLY A 641 83.97 16.73 28.55
CA GLY A 641 83.25 15.86 29.47
C GLY A 641 82.50 14.75 28.75
N VAL A 642 83.22 13.67 28.43
CA VAL A 642 82.63 12.38 28.04
C VAL A 642 81.75 11.88 29.19
N ILE A 643 80.42 11.85 29.00
CA ILE A 643 79.50 11.10 29.85
C ILE A 643 78.85 10.01 28.99
N TYR A 644 79.28 8.77 29.26
CA TYR A 644 78.61 7.56 28.83
C TYR A 644 77.21 7.51 29.46
N HIS A 645 76.16 7.56 28.64
CA HIS A 645 74.85 7.02 29.01
C HIS A 645 74.61 5.71 28.26
N ALA A 646 74.45 4.65 29.05
CA ALA A 646 74.15 3.30 28.64
C ALA A 646 72.89 3.22 27.76
N PRO A 647 72.81 2.25 26.83
CA PRO A 647 71.62 2.05 26.03
C PRO A 647 70.53 1.45 26.91
N THR A 648 69.52 2.25 27.28
CA THR A 648 68.26 1.68 27.74
C THR A 648 67.54 1.11 26.52
N GLU A 649 67.57 -0.22 26.42
CA GLU A 649 66.56 -1.02 25.72
C GLU A 649 65.17 -0.48 26.07
N ASN A 650 64.52 0.18 25.10
CA ASN A 650 63.07 0.35 24.92
C ASN A 650 62.74 1.55 24.01
N GLY A 651 63.58 1.80 22.99
CA GLY A 651 63.30 2.73 21.90
C GLY A 651 62.35 2.15 20.85
N LEU A 652 61.18 1.64 21.25
CA LEU A 652 60.07 1.48 20.32
C LEU A 652 59.46 2.86 20.11
N VAL A 653 59.96 3.57 19.10
CA VAL A 653 59.26 4.68 18.48
C VAL A 653 57.90 4.13 18.06
N GLY A 654 56.88 4.40 18.87
CA GLY A 654 55.50 4.06 18.57
C GLY A 654 55.08 4.85 17.34
N ALA A 655 55.34 4.29 16.16
CA ALA A 655 54.58 4.62 14.97
C ALA A 655 53.12 4.34 15.34
N GLN A 656 52.39 5.39 15.71
CA GLN A 656 50.94 5.35 15.75
C GLN A 656 50.54 4.99 14.32
N PHE A 657 50.32 3.70 14.09
CA PHE A 657 49.48 3.25 13.00
C PHE A 657 48.13 3.90 13.26
N ILE A 658 47.95 5.09 12.68
CA ILE A 658 46.63 5.66 12.45
C ILE A 658 45.98 4.62 11.54
N ALA A 659 45.29 3.66 12.16
CA ALA A 659 44.50 2.68 11.45
C ALA A 659 43.65 3.51 10.48
N PRO A 660 43.79 3.33 9.16
CA PRO A 660 43.14 4.20 8.19
C PRO A 660 41.67 4.23 8.56
N SER A 661 41.17 5.42 8.92
CA SER A 661 39.80 5.63 9.36
C SER A 661 38.91 4.84 8.40
N PRO A 662 38.08 3.90 8.89
CA PRO A 662 37.33 3.00 8.04
C PRO A 662 36.63 3.85 7.00
N ARG A 663 37.07 3.71 5.73
CA ARG A 663 36.56 4.55 4.66
C ARG A 663 35.05 4.47 4.73
N PRO A 664 34.32 5.59 4.83
CA PRO A 664 32.88 5.53 4.89
C PRO A 664 32.41 4.78 3.63
N ASN A 665 31.91 3.57 3.83
CA ASN A 665 31.44 2.66 2.78
C ASN A 665 30.13 3.16 2.15
N THR A 666 29.94 4.47 2.03
CA THR A 666 28.75 5.07 1.44
C THR A 666 28.92 5.05 -0.07
N THR A 667 28.12 4.23 -0.73
CA THR A 667 28.03 4.22 -2.19
C THR A 667 27.61 5.62 -2.65
N PRO A 668 28.33 6.24 -3.61
CA PRO A 668 28.00 7.60 -4.05
C PRO A 668 26.56 7.68 -4.56
N ALA A 669 25.92 8.82 -4.32
CA ALA A 669 24.59 9.12 -4.85
C ALA A 669 24.59 9.05 -6.38
N LEU A 670 23.41 8.77 -6.95
CA LEU A 670 23.20 8.82 -8.39
C LEU A 670 23.49 10.24 -8.89
N ASN A 671 24.11 10.33 -10.06
CA ASN A 671 24.35 11.62 -10.67
C ASN A 671 23.02 12.39 -10.85
N PRO A 672 22.93 13.67 -10.46
CA PRO A 672 21.69 14.45 -10.58
C PRO A 672 21.12 14.52 -12.00
N ALA A 673 21.97 14.51 -13.04
CA ALA A 673 21.53 14.45 -14.43
C ALA A 673 20.83 13.11 -14.75
N THR A 674 21.39 12.00 -14.26
CA THR A 674 20.80 10.67 -14.42
C THR A 674 19.47 10.55 -13.66
N ALA A 675 19.40 11.07 -12.43
CA ALA A 675 18.15 11.11 -11.66
C ALA A 675 17.05 11.91 -12.40
N ARG A 676 17.41 13.07 -12.96
CA ARG A 676 16.50 13.90 -13.77
C ARG A 676 16.05 13.18 -15.04
N ALA A 677 16.96 12.53 -15.76
CA ALA A 677 16.62 11.77 -16.95
C ALA A 677 15.64 10.63 -16.65
N LEU A 678 15.83 9.92 -15.53
CA LEU A 678 14.92 8.84 -15.11
C LEU A 678 13.52 9.37 -14.80
N LEU A 679 13.41 10.41 -13.97
CA LEU A 679 12.13 11.04 -13.62
C LEU A 679 11.42 11.63 -14.85
N LEU A 680 12.17 12.26 -15.75
CA LEU A 680 11.65 12.79 -17.00
C LEU A 680 11.16 11.66 -17.92
N ALA A 681 11.88 10.54 -18.02
CA ALA A 681 11.46 9.39 -18.83
C ALA A 681 10.13 8.78 -18.36
N PHE A 682 9.94 8.61 -17.04
CA PHE A 682 8.65 8.19 -16.49
C PHE A 682 7.53 9.16 -16.82
N THR A 683 7.80 10.47 -16.68
CA THR A 683 6.81 11.52 -16.94
C THR A 683 6.44 11.61 -18.41
N LEU A 684 7.42 11.58 -19.32
CA LEU A 684 7.20 11.59 -20.77
C LEU A 684 6.45 10.35 -21.23
N THR A 685 6.74 9.18 -20.65
CA THR A 685 5.97 7.97 -20.96
C THR A 685 4.53 8.11 -20.48
N GLY A 686 4.29 8.62 -19.26
CA GLY A 686 2.94 8.93 -18.78
C GLY A 686 2.20 9.90 -19.71
N LEU A 687 2.87 10.96 -20.20
CA LEU A 687 2.30 11.91 -21.14
C LEU A 687 2.01 11.28 -22.52
N LEU A 688 2.92 10.46 -23.03
CA LEU A 688 2.72 9.73 -24.28
C LEU A 688 1.48 8.83 -24.19
N PHE A 689 1.32 8.11 -23.07
CA PHE A 689 0.16 7.26 -22.85
C PHE A 689 -1.10 8.07 -22.53
N PHE A 690 -0.98 9.27 -21.96
CA PHE A 690 -2.12 10.19 -21.86
C PHE A 690 -2.64 10.61 -23.24
N ILE A 691 -1.73 10.87 -24.19
CA ILE A 691 -2.08 11.17 -25.59
C ILE A 691 -2.60 9.91 -26.29
N ALA A 692 -1.96 8.76 -26.11
CA ALA A 692 -2.45 7.51 -26.68
C ALA A 692 -3.83 7.14 -26.13
N ASN A 693 -4.13 7.48 -24.87
CA ASN A 693 -5.42 7.25 -24.24
C ASN A 693 -6.54 8.09 -24.85
N TYR A 694 -6.20 9.22 -25.50
CA TYR A 694 -7.15 9.95 -26.33
C TYR A 694 -7.56 9.16 -27.57
N TYR A 695 -6.72 8.26 -28.09
CA TYR A 695 -7.01 7.48 -29.29
C TYR A 695 -7.45 6.04 -28.98
N VAL A 696 -7.03 5.48 -27.85
CA VAL A 696 -7.35 4.11 -27.42
C VAL A 696 -7.63 4.18 -25.93
N ASP A 697 -8.84 3.90 -25.47
CA ASP A 697 -9.09 3.86 -24.03
C ASP A 697 -8.20 2.80 -23.35
N MET A 698 -7.28 3.24 -22.50
CA MET A 698 -6.35 2.40 -21.77
C MET A 698 -6.73 2.26 -20.30
N ALA A 699 -7.98 2.58 -19.94
CA ALA A 699 -8.48 2.58 -18.57
C ALA A 699 -7.56 3.38 -17.63
N MET A 700 -7.02 4.49 -18.15
CA MET A 700 -6.29 5.50 -17.37
C MET A 700 -4.99 5.02 -16.71
N LYS A 701 -4.39 3.94 -17.24
CA LYS A 701 -3.15 3.34 -16.70
C LYS A 701 -1.96 4.30 -16.65
N GLN A 702 -1.95 5.33 -17.49
CA GLN A 702 -0.97 6.41 -17.49
C GLN A 702 -0.83 7.13 -16.14
N TYR A 703 -1.91 7.24 -15.37
CA TYR A 703 -1.85 7.94 -14.10
C TYR A 703 -1.19 7.09 -13.01
N TRP A 704 -1.46 5.80 -13.00
CA TRP A 704 -0.84 4.87 -12.07
C TRP A 704 0.66 4.71 -12.34
N TRP A 705 1.03 4.73 -13.62
CA TRP A 705 2.41 4.63 -14.06
C TRP A 705 3.29 5.78 -13.55
N ALA A 706 2.89 7.02 -13.78
CA ALA A 706 3.72 8.18 -13.43
C ALA A 706 3.62 8.55 -11.94
N LEU A 707 2.70 7.95 -11.18
CA LEU A 707 2.45 8.29 -9.77
C LEU A 707 3.71 8.26 -8.90
N SER A 708 4.55 7.23 -9.03
CA SER A 708 5.78 7.13 -8.22
C SER A 708 6.77 8.26 -8.53
N ALA A 709 6.89 8.66 -9.80
CA ALA A 709 7.73 9.79 -10.20
C ALA A 709 7.16 11.12 -9.68
N MET A 710 5.84 11.31 -9.77
CA MET A 710 5.16 12.49 -9.22
C MET A 710 5.29 12.58 -7.70
N ALA A 711 5.18 11.47 -6.99
CA ALA A 711 5.38 11.43 -5.55
C ALA A 711 6.83 11.76 -5.16
N LEU A 712 7.82 11.25 -5.90
CA LEU A 712 9.25 11.59 -5.70
C LEU A 712 9.50 13.10 -5.87
N THR A 713 9.11 13.69 -7.00
CA THR A 713 9.35 15.11 -7.24
C THR A 713 8.49 16.02 -6.36
N GLY A 714 7.29 15.59 -5.99
CA GLY A 714 6.43 16.26 -5.02
C GLY A 714 7.06 16.27 -3.62
N GLY A 715 7.60 15.14 -3.16
CA GLY A 715 8.29 15.04 -1.87
C GLY A 715 9.54 15.92 -1.81
N TRP A 716 10.31 15.99 -2.90
CA TRP A 716 11.44 16.92 -3.04
C TRP A 716 10.99 18.39 -2.99
N LEU A 717 9.89 18.74 -3.66
CA LEU A 717 9.34 20.09 -3.64
C LEU A 717 8.89 20.50 -2.23
N LEU A 718 8.19 19.61 -1.53
CA LEU A 718 7.72 19.87 -0.16
C LEU A 718 8.88 20.05 0.82
N ASP A 719 9.96 19.28 0.70
CA ASP A 719 11.18 19.50 1.50
C ASP A 719 11.80 20.87 1.25
N ARG A 720 11.83 21.31 -0.02
CA ARG A 720 12.34 22.64 -0.39
C ARG A 720 11.46 23.76 0.16
N LEU A 721 10.13 23.62 0.06
CA LEU A 721 9.18 24.58 0.63
C LEU A 721 9.30 24.64 2.15
N TRP A 722 9.45 23.49 2.82
CA TRP A 722 9.67 23.44 4.26
C TRP A 722 10.91 24.25 4.65
N ARG A 723 12.05 24.01 3.99
CA ARG A 723 13.29 24.75 4.28
C ARG A 723 13.16 26.25 4.03
N ARG A 724 12.50 26.66 2.94
CA ARG A 724 12.33 28.08 2.58
C ARG A 724 11.41 28.84 3.53
N LEU A 725 10.33 28.23 4.01
CA LEU A 725 9.34 28.89 4.86
C LEU A 725 9.71 28.85 6.36
N GLY A 726 10.87 28.27 6.70
CA GLY A 726 11.31 28.08 8.07
C GLY A 726 10.71 26.83 8.72
N GLN A 727 11.33 26.39 9.82
CA GLN A 727 11.04 25.09 10.43
C GLN A 727 9.59 24.93 10.87
N ARG A 728 8.98 25.97 11.47
CA ARG A 728 7.60 25.93 11.99
C ARG A 728 6.56 26.03 10.88
N THR A 729 6.58 27.10 10.10
CA THR A 729 5.60 27.34 9.02
C THR A 729 5.66 26.27 7.95
N GLY A 730 6.87 25.87 7.56
CA GLY A 730 7.09 24.75 6.64
C GLY A 730 6.52 23.43 7.15
N ALA A 731 6.70 23.12 8.44
CA ALA A 731 6.14 21.93 9.06
C ALA A 731 4.61 21.93 9.05
N ILE A 732 3.99 23.07 9.38
CA ILE A 732 2.52 23.21 9.42
C ILE A 732 1.93 22.99 8.02
N ILE A 733 2.47 23.65 7.00
CA ILE A 733 1.95 23.53 5.62
C ILE A 733 2.07 22.08 5.13
N VAL A 734 3.20 21.43 5.40
CA VAL A 734 3.41 20.04 5.01
C VAL A 734 2.50 19.10 5.80
N ALA A 735 2.32 19.33 7.10
CA ALA A 735 1.39 18.55 7.92
C ALA A 735 -0.06 18.68 7.43
N LEU A 736 -0.51 19.91 7.10
CA LEU A 736 -1.83 20.16 6.53
C LEU A 736 -2.00 19.49 5.17
N THR A 737 -0.97 19.53 4.32
CA THR A 737 -0.96 18.85 3.02
C THR A 737 -1.15 17.34 3.22
N LEU A 738 -0.36 16.72 4.09
CA LEU A 738 -0.45 15.28 4.35
C LEU A 738 -1.76 14.89 5.03
N ALA A 739 -2.28 15.73 5.93
CA ALA A 739 -3.59 15.53 6.55
C ALA A 739 -4.70 15.55 5.50
N LEU A 740 -4.65 16.47 4.54
CA LEU A 740 -5.60 16.50 3.42
C LEU A 740 -5.52 15.21 2.60
N PHE A 741 -4.32 14.72 2.26
CA PHE A 741 -4.15 13.43 1.56
C PHE A 741 -4.74 12.25 2.34
N ALA A 742 -4.49 12.20 3.65
CA ALA A 742 -5.01 11.14 4.52
C ALA A 742 -6.54 11.20 4.63
N VAL A 743 -7.11 12.40 4.81
CA VAL A 743 -8.57 12.62 4.88
C VAL A 743 -9.23 12.31 3.54
N SER A 744 -8.67 12.75 2.41
CA SER A 744 -9.20 12.42 1.08
C SER A 744 -9.12 10.92 0.80
N SER A 745 -8.05 10.24 1.24
CA SER A 745 -7.93 8.79 1.11
C SER A 745 -8.99 8.08 1.94
N LEU A 746 -9.14 8.48 3.21
CA LEU A 746 -10.14 7.92 4.11
C LEU A 746 -11.56 8.20 3.61
N TRP A 747 -11.82 9.41 3.12
CA TRP A 747 -13.12 9.80 2.56
C TRP A 747 -13.45 8.95 1.34
N LEU A 748 -12.53 8.81 0.39
CA LEU A 748 -12.76 8.02 -0.82
C LEU A 748 -13.04 6.56 -0.47
N TRP A 749 -12.32 6.04 0.53
CA TRP A 749 -12.50 4.71 1.06
C TRP A 749 -13.87 4.52 1.72
N VAL A 750 -14.22 5.38 2.68
CA VAL A 750 -15.49 5.32 3.41
C VAL A 750 -16.68 5.59 2.48
N TYR A 751 -16.60 6.61 1.63
CA TYR A 751 -17.62 6.94 0.65
C TYR A 751 -17.90 5.75 -0.26
N ARG A 752 -16.86 5.08 -0.75
CA ARG A 752 -17.02 3.90 -1.62
C ARG A 752 -17.58 2.70 -0.86
N LEU A 753 -17.10 2.43 0.36
CA LEU A 753 -17.62 1.35 1.22
C LEU A 753 -19.10 1.54 1.57
N LEU A 754 -19.58 2.78 1.69
CA LEU A 754 -20.91 3.08 2.21
C LEU A 754 -21.93 3.55 1.15
N LEU A 755 -21.48 4.11 0.02
CA LEU A 755 -22.39 4.85 -0.88
C LEU A 755 -22.32 4.42 -2.35
N HIS A 756 -21.26 3.73 -2.78
CA HIS A 756 -21.06 3.42 -4.21
C HIS A 756 -21.27 1.94 -4.57
N ASN A 757 -21.85 1.16 -3.66
CA ASN A 757 -22.47 -0.14 -3.98
C ASN A 757 -23.92 0.04 -4.48
N ARG A 758 -24.27 1.26 -4.90
CA ARG A 758 -25.42 1.61 -5.73
C ARG A 758 -24.87 2.10 -7.06
#